data_AF-A0A520PHF2-F1
#
_entry.id   AF-A0A520PHF2-F1
#
_cell.length_a   1.000
_cell.length_b   1.000
_cell.length_c   1.000
_cell.angle_alpha   90.00
_cell.angle_beta   90.00
_cell.angle_gamma   90.00
#
_symmetry.space_group_name_H-M   'P 1'
#
loop_
_entity.id
_entity.type
_entity.pdbx_description
1 polymer ?
#
loop_
_entity_poly.entity_id
_entity_poly.type
_entity_poly.pdbx_seq_one_letter_code
_entity_poly.pdbx_strand_id
1 'polypeptide(L)'
;MIVEVALNLPLRRSFDYRWPNNLARVPETGLQVLVPFGAQKKGGVVVRVKEKSDFSRLKSVESLVDEEPLFSSEMLKLTKWTSEYYFCAWGETLNSAIPGGLTLRLSTNYTSSSSLLPNLDKLSKATLSLIQTQKTWTQKEWLKCNPVERDHQILRDWITNDNVQTSHLLLGQKAKPKMERWVNLIKNVEVIKPAKRRKSKREQIIQILSENPTVCWSEIQNRVNAPSQALKKLKEEGYIDFFEKRVFRRFIEGELPQIEAFKELNQQQKLAFDVLDNSIEKGVFRTFLLEGITGSGKTEVYLHAVRAAFKSGKSSLVLVPEISLTPQLVNRFRSRFGDLVAVLHSGMDDGERFDEWSRVRNGIATIVIGARSAVFSPLKNLGLIVVDEEHDPSYKQGESPRYHGRDTAIYRGFATNATVLLGSATPSLESANNVQNGKYDILRLTSRIHQVQLPEVKLLDMKTVSSQKGSPYFSSELVEALRSRLLKNEQSIVFLNRRGFAPLVRCSKCDSTYTCPNCSLSLVYHQGANQVRCHQCDFGKFLYNICPDCGSENTPIIIGTGTEQVEENLKMFFPEARILRMDRDTLHGKHALSKMHERIRKHEVDIVIGTQLVTKGHDFPEVTLVGVIMSDLSLNIPDFRASERTFQLLTQVAGRAGRGYKPGEVLIQTHNPLHHSLLCAKEHNTTEFMKLELERRLNLGMPPFNSLTLIVCSSPHEGRAEKMAQEIFNRIRTIISNTPKTKVPETIEKHETTDAVKVIGPIEAPMKKLRNRFRWQLLLKSDNVQRLLHLLKHVFESSLSLKRDELVQIDVDPHHLL
;
A
#
# COMPACT_ATOMS: atom_id res chain seq x y z
N MET A 1 -24.11 14.07 -29.93
CA MET A 1 -22.91 14.31 -29.10
C MET A 1 -22.09 13.04 -29.00
N ILE A 2 -20.77 13.17 -28.83
CA ILE A 2 -19.84 12.04 -28.74
C ILE A 2 -19.12 12.10 -27.40
N VAL A 3 -18.88 10.95 -26.80
CA VAL A 3 -18.11 10.83 -25.55
C VAL A 3 -16.92 9.93 -25.74
N GLU A 4 -15.79 10.33 -25.19
CA GLU A 4 -14.59 9.53 -25.07
C GLU A 4 -14.62 8.81 -23.73
N VAL A 5 -14.48 7.48 -23.74
CA VAL A 5 -14.64 6.63 -22.56
C VAL A 5 -13.35 5.86 -22.29
N ALA A 6 -12.83 5.96 -21.07
CA ALA A 6 -11.77 5.11 -20.56
C ALA A 6 -12.40 3.85 -19.95
N LEU A 7 -12.13 2.69 -20.54
CA LEU A 7 -12.65 1.40 -20.06
C LEU A 7 -11.80 0.87 -18.92
N ASN A 8 -12.42 0.19 -17.96
CA ASN A 8 -11.72 -0.54 -16.89
C ASN A 8 -11.05 -1.82 -17.43
N LEU A 9 -10.07 -1.63 -18.32
CA LEU A 9 -9.28 -2.65 -19.00
C LEU A 9 -7.82 -2.18 -19.05
N PRO A 10 -6.85 -3.10 -19.13
CA PRO A 10 -5.43 -2.77 -19.29
C PRO A 10 -5.10 -2.33 -20.73
N LEU A 11 -5.90 -1.40 -21.26
CA LEU A 11 -5.75 -0.83 -22.60
C LEU A 11 -5.38 0.65 -22.43
N ARG A 12 -4.16 1.02 -22.86
CA ARG A 12 -3.63 2.39 -22.81
C ARG A 12 -4.24 3.32 -23.87
N ARG A 13 -5.54 3.20 -24.10
CA ARG A 13 -6.33 4.03 -25.01
C ARG A 13 -7.76 4.17 -24.50
N SER A 14 -8.39 5.28 -24.86
CA SER A 14 -9.82 5.53 -24.71
C SER A 14 -10.56 5.19 -26.00
N PHE A 15 -11.89 5.17 -25.95
CA PHE A 15 -12.74 4.79 -27.07
C PHE A 15 -13.91 5.78 -27.21
N ASP A 16 -14.23 6.16 -28.44
CA ASP A 16 -15.32 7.08 -28.73
C ASP A 16 -16.66 6.34 -28.89
N TYR A 17 -17.71 6.91 -28.30
CA TYR A 17 -19.07 6.41 -28.33
C TYR A 17 -20.07 7.53 -28.63
N ARG A 18 -21.18 7.20 -29.29
CA ARG A 18 -22.31 8.12 -29.42
C ARG A 18 -23.08 8.21 -28.11
N TRP A 19 -23.43 9.42 -27.69
CA TRP A 19 -24.38 9.62 -26.61
C TRP A 19 -25.80 9.54 -27.17
N PRO A 20 -26.63 8.57 -26.75
CA PRO A 20 -27.98 8.46 -27.26
C PRO A 20 -28.94 9.44 -26.56
N ASN A 21 -29.96 9.89 -27.30
CA ASN A 21 -30.90 10.92 -26.82
C ASN A 21 -31.87 10.43 -25.72
N ASN A 22 -31.96 9.12 -25.50
CA ASN A 22 -32.86 8.51 -24.53
C ASN A 22 -32.25 8.38 -23.12
N LEU A 23 -30.99 8.77 -22.91
CA LEU A 23 -30.42 8.86 -21.57
C LEU A 23 -30.96 10.12 -20.89
N ALA A 24 -31.35 9.99 -19.62
CA ALA A 24 -31.95 11.06 -18.83
C ALA A 24 -31.02 12.25 -18.55
N ARG A 25 -29.75 12.21 -18.99
CA ARG A 25 -28.73 13.23 -18.70
C ARG A 25 -27.94 13.60 -19.96
N VAL A 26 -27.48 14.84 -19.99
CA VAL A 26 -26.51 15.37 -20.95
C VAL A 26 -25.13 14.73 -20.68
N PRO A 27 -24.29 14.46 -21.69
CA PRO A 27 -22.97 13.89 -21.45
C PRO A 27 -22.09 14.85 -20.63
N GLU A 28 -21.52 14.36 -19.54
CA GLU A 28 -20.57 15.07 -18.69
C GLU A 28 -19.37 14.16 -18.37
N THR A 29 -18.20 14.76 -18.17
CA THR A 29 -17.00 14.02 -17.77
C THR A 29 -17.12 13.52 -16.32
N GLY A 30 -16.56 12.34 -16.05
CA GLY A 30 -16.55 11.71 -14.72
C GLY A 30 -17.74 10.79 -14.48
N LEU A 31 -18.70 10.72 -15.40
CA LEU A 31 -19.82 9.77 -15.35
C LEU A 31 -19.32 8.34 -15.60
N GLN A 32 -19.82 7.39 -14.79
CA GLN A 32 -19.69 5.97 -15.09
C GLN A 32 -20.76 5.54 -16.08
N VAL A 33 -20.33 4.80 -17.11
CA VAL A 33 -21.18 4.33 -18.20
C VAL A 33 -20.94 2.85 -18.46
N LEU A 34 -21.99 2.18 -18.92
CA LEU A 34 -21.89 0.87 -19.55
C LEU A 34 -21.85 1.04 -21.06
N VAL A 35 -20.85 0.46 -21.70
CA VAL A 35 -20.67 0.55 -23.15
C VAL A 35 -20.39 -0.81 -23.79
N PRO A 36 -20.80 -1.03 -25.05
CA PRO A 36 -20.45 -2.22 -25.79
C PRO A 36 -18.97 -2.19 -26.22
N PHE A 37 -18.28 -3.32 -26.06
CA PHE A 37 -16.88 -3.50 -26.44
C PHE A 37 -16.68 -4.90 -27.04
N GLY A 38 -16.55 -4.98 -28.37
CA GLY A 38 -16.63 -6.25 -29.10
C GLY A 38 -18.01 -6.89 -28.93
N ALA A 39 -18.02 -8.16 -28.52
CA ALA A 39 -19.22 -8.92 -28.12
C ALA A 39 -19.58 -8.74 -26.63
N GLN A 40 -18.77 -8.01 -25.86
CA GLN A 40 -18.96 -7.84 -24.42
C GLN A 40 -19.52 -6.46 -24.08
N LYS A 41 -20.00 -6.29 -22.84
CA LYS A 41 -20.24 -4.98 -22.23
C LYS A 41 -19.15 -4.70 -21.22
N LYS A 42 -18.74 -3.44 -21.11
CA LYS A 42 -17.70 -3.00 -20.17
C LYS A 42 -18.10 -1.70 -19.50
N GLY A 43 -17.80 -1.63 -18.21
CA GLY A 43 -17.86 -0.38 -17.47
C GLY A 43 -16.70 0.53 -17.88
N GLY A 44 -16.99 1.82 -18.01
CA GLY A 44 -15.99 2.83 -18.27
C GLY A 44 -16.39 4.17 -17.67
N VAL A 45 -15.49 5.14 -17.77
CA VAL A 45 -15.69 6.52 -17.31
C VAL A 45 -15.62 7.45 -18.51
N VAL A 46 -16.59 8.35 -18.63
CA VAL A 46 -16.53 9.43 -19.63
C VAL A 46 -15.40 10.38 -19.26
N VAL A 47 -14.37 10.48 -20.10
CA VAL A 47 -13.19 11.31 -19.85
C VAL A 47 -13.16 12.59 -20.67
N ARG A 48 -13.92 12.65 -21.77
CA ARG A 48 -14.08 13.84 -22.60
C ARG A 48 -15.43 13.81 -23.31
N VAL A 49 -16.00 14.99 -23.55
CA VAL A 49 -17.16 15.19 -24.42
C VAL A 49 -16.66 15.88 -25.69
N LYS A 50 -17.06 15.38 -26.85
CA LYS A 50 -16.61 15.82 -28.18
C LYS A 50 -17.80 16.17 -29.07
N GLU A 51 -17.61 17.15 -29.94
CA GLU A 51 -18.57 17.46 -31.00
C GLU A 51 -18.44 16.49 -32.19
N LYS A 52 -17.21 16.13 -32.54
CA LYS A 52 -16.87 15.25 -33.68
C LYS A 52 -15.90 14.14 -33.24
N SER A 53 -15.95 13.02 -33.95
CA SER A 53 -15.06 11.86 -33.79
C SER A 53 -14.30 11.68 -35.09
N ASP A 54 -13.04 11.28 -34.98
CA ASP A 54 -12.20 10.90 -36.13
C ASP A 54 -12.65 9.55 -36.74
N PHE A 55 -13.52 8.82 -36.04
CA PHE A 55 -14.08 7.54 -36.45
C PHE A 55 -15.54 7.66 -36.92
N SER A 56 -15.85 7.03 -38.06
CA SER A 56 -17.18 7.05 -38.70
C SER A 56 -18.18 6.05 -38.10
N ARG A 57 -17.72 4.87 -37.66
CA ARG A 57 -18.55 3.80 -37.09
C ARG A 57 -18.46 3.78 -35.56
N LEU A 58 -19.40 4.47 -34.91
CA LEU A 58 -19.48 4.54 -33.45
C LEU A 58 -20.65 3.69 -32.94
N LYS A 59 -20.39 2.89 -31.91
CA LYS A 59 -21.46 2.30 -31.08
C LYS A 59 -21.97 3.36 -30.09
N SER A 60 -23.17 3.16 -29.54
CA SER A 60 -23.76 4.06 -28.55
C SER A 60 -23.44 3.63 -27.13
N VAL A 61 -23.41 4.59 -26.20
CA VAL A 61 -23.48 4.32 -24.76
C VAL A 61 -24.78 3.59 -24.47
N GLU A 62 -24.74 2.58 -23.60
CA GLU A 62 -25.90 1.73 -23.34
C GLU A 62 -26.71 2.23 -22.15
N SER A 63 -26.04 2.49 -21.03
CA SER A 63 -26.69 3.00 -19.82
C SER A 63 -25.75 3.82 -18.95
N LEU A 64 -26.35 4.71 -18.15
CA LEU A 64 -25.70 5.37 -17.02
C LEU A 64 -25.65 4.42 -15.82
N VAL A 65 -24.58 4.52 -15.04
CA VAL A 65 -24.40 3.73 -13.82
C VAL A 65 -24.70 4.58 -12.58
N ASP A 66 -24.20 5.81 -12.56
CA ASP A 66 -24.39 6.76 -11.48
C ASP A 66 -25.26 7.93 -11.98
N GLU A 67 -26.09 8.49 -11.09
CA GLU A 67 -26.92 9.66 -11.37
C GLU A 67 -26.08 10.96 -11.47
N GLU A 68 -24.92 10.98 -10.81
CA GLU A 68 -23.99 12.11 -10.77
C GLU A 68 -22.55 11.69 -11.12
N PRO A 69 -21.73 12.59 -11.68
CA PRO A 69 -20.32 12.32 -11.96
C PRO A 69 -19.57 11.81 -10.73
N LEU A 70 -19.01 10.62 -10.84
CA LEU A 70 -18.26 9.97 -9.76
C LEU A 70 -16.89 10.63 -9.57
N PHE A 71 -16.28 11.10 -10.66
CA PHE A 71 -14.96 11.71 -10.67
C PHE A 71 -15.05 13.21 -10.96
N SER A 72 -14.37 14.02 -10.14
CA SER A 72 -14.16 15.44 -10.42
C SER A 72 -13.13 15.64 -11.54
N SER A 73 -13.09 16.85 -12.11
CA SER A 73 -12.07 17.24 -13.10
C SER A 73 -10.64 17.12 -12.54
N GLU A 74 -10.43 17.48 -11.27
CA GLU A 74 -9.17 17.25 -10.55
C GLU A 74 -8.79 15.77 -10.55
N MET A 75 -9.73 14.89 -10.19
CA MET A 75 -9.48 13.44 -10.13
C MET A 75 -9.20 12.84 -11.50
N LEU A 76 -9.87 13.32 -12.55
CA LEU A 76 -9.57 12.92 -13.94
C LEU A 76 -8.15 13.34 -14.33
N LYS A 77 -7.71 14.56 -14.01
CA LYS A 77 -6.34 15.03 -14.26
C LYS A 77 -5.30 14.21 -13.50
N LEU A 78 -5.53 13.96 -12.21
CA LEU A 78 -4.62 13.19 -11.35
C LEU A 78 -4.45 11.75 -11.84
N THR A 79 -5.57 11.06 -12.13
CA THR A 79 -5.54 9.69 -12.65
C THR A 79 -4.91 9.64 -14.04
N LYS A 80 -5.16 10.64 -14.89
CA LYS A 80 -4.52 10.74 -16.20
C LYS A 80 -3.01 10.86 -16.09
N TRP A 81 -2.52 11.81 -15.29
CA TRP A 81 -1.08 11.98 -15.05
C TRP A 81 -0.45 10.70 -14.47
N THR A 82 -1.12 10.08 -13.49
CA THR A 82 -0.67 8.81 -12.90
C THR A 82 -0.55 7.73 -13.97
N SER A 83 -1.52 7.64 -14.89
CA SER A 83 -1.50 6.64 -15.95
C SER A 83 -0.35 6.85 -16.95
N GLU A 84 -0.07 8.11 -17.28
CA GLU A 84 0.98 8.49 -18.23
C GLU A 84 2.37 8.32 -17.61
N TYR A 85 2.57 8.80 -16.39
CA TYR A 85 3.84 8.72 -15.68
C TYR A 85 4.23 7.28 -15.35
N TYR A 86 3.30 6.48 -14.82
CA TYR A 86 3.57 5.06 -14.47
C TYR A 86 3.28 4.09 -15.62
N PHE A 87 3.06 4.61 -16.82
CA PHE A 87 2.91 3.83 -18.05
C PHE A 87 1.87 2.70 -17.96
N CYS A 88 0.69 3.00 -17.40
CA CYS A 88 -0.43 2.06 -17.24
C CYS A 88 -1.71 2.60 -17.89
N ALA A 89 -2.76 1.79 -17.97
CA ALA A 89 -4.01 2.24 -18.59
C ALA A 89 -4.75 3.23 -17.69
N TRP A 90 -5.35 4.27 -18.29
CA TRP A 90 -6.14 5.25 -17.54
C TRP A 90 -7.29 4.58 -16.78
N GLY A 91 -7.94 3.58 -17.39
CA GLY A 91 -8.95 2.76 -16.72
C GLY A 91 -8.48 2.09 -15.43
N GLU A 92 -7.24 1.60 -15.36
CA GLU A 92 -6.67 0.99 -14.16
C GLU A 92 -6.48 2.01 -13.03
N THR A 93 -6.01 3.23 -13.37
CA THR A 93 -5.89 4.33 -12.40
C THR A 93 -7.24 4.85 -11.93
N LEU A 94 -8.23 4.96 -12.81
CA LEU A 94 -9.60 5.35 -12.44
C LEU A 94 -10.25 4.33 -11.51
N ASN A 95 -10.09 3.05 -11.80
CA ASN A 95 -10.61 1.99 -10.94
C ASN A 95 -9.89 1.94 -9.59
N SER A 96 -8.61 2.29 -9.54
CA SER A 96 -7.84 2.38 -8.28
C SER A 96 -8.24 3.59 -7.43
N ALA A 97 -8.85 4.61 -8.04
CA ALA A 97 -9.29 5.82 -7.36
C ALA A 97 -10.67 5.68 -6.67
N ILE A 98 -11.36 4.54 -6.84
CA ILE A 98 -12.67 4.28 -6.22
C ILE A 98 -12.63 3.05 -5.29
N PRO A 99 -13.47 3.01 -4.25
CA PRO A 99 -13.68 1.79 -3.46
C PRO A 99 -14.05 0.59 -4.34
N GLY A 100 -13.50 -0.59 -4.06
CA GLY A 100 -13.83 -1.82 -4.81
C GLY A 100 -15.32 -2.19 -4.77
N GLY A 101 -16.04 -1.73 -3.74
CA GLY A 101 -17.49 -1.81 -3.66
C GLY A 101 -18.24 -1.05 -4.77
N LEU A 102 -17.62 0.00 -5.34
CA LEU A 102 -18.14 0.81 -6.45
C LEU A 102 -17.69 0.31 -7.82
N THR A 103 -16.75 -0.62 -7.89
CA THR A 103 -16.39 -1.24 -9.17
C THR A 103 -17.58 -1.98 -9.73
N LEU A 104 -17.89 -1.70 -11.00
CA LEU A 104 -19.02 -2.29 -11.69
C LEU A 104 -18.90 -3.80 -11.80
N ARG A 105 -19.89 -4.51 -11.26
CA ARG A 105 -20.00 -5.96 -11.42
C ARG A 105 -20.89 -6.28 -12.59
N LEU A 106 -20.28 -6.88 -13.60
CA LEU A 106 -20.98 -7.47 -14.73
C LEU A 106 -21.02 -8.98 -14.53
N SER A 107 -22.20 -9.56 -14.54
CA SER A 107 -22.35 -11.00 -14.73
C SER A 107 -22.33 -11.27 -16.23
N THR A 108 -21.43 -12.12 -16.69
CA THR A 108 -21.49 -12.69 -18.03
C THR A 108 -22.42 -13.89 -17.98
N ASN A 109 -23.51 -13.83 -18.73
CA ASN A 109 -24.46 -14.91 -18.89
C ASN A 109 -24.33 -15.47 -20.31
N TYR A 110 -24.35 -16.78 -20.43
CA TYR A 110 -24.37 -17.50 -21.69
C TYR A 110 -25.77 -18.09 -21.86
N THR A 111 -26.39 -17.85 -23.01
CA THR A 111 -27.73 -18.38 -23.32
C THR A 111 -27.64 -19.18 -24.61
N SER A 112 -28.05 -20.45 -24.55
CA SER A 112 -28.13 -21.30 -25.74
C SER A 112 -29.20 -20.76 -26.69
N SER A 113 -28.81 -20.41 -27.92
CA SER A 113 -29.72 -19.98 -28.98
C SER A 113 -30.29 -21.18 -29.75
N SER A 114 -29.54 -22.29 -29.84
CA SER A 114 -29.98 -23.54 -30.45
C SER A 114 -30.40 -24.59 -29.41
N SER A 115 -31.23 -25.55 -29.83
CA SER A 115 -31.59 -26.75 -29.05
C SER A 115 -30.51 -27.83 -29.09
N LEU A 116 -29.60 -27.78 -30.07
CA LEU A 116 -28.52 -28.73 -30.29
C LEU A 116 -27.20 -27.96 -30.43
N LEU A 117 -26.43 -27.90 -29.34
CA LEU A 117 -25.09 -27.30 -29.37
C LEU A 117 -24.06 -28.33 -29.92
N PRO A 118 -23.26 -27.97 -30.92
CA PRO A 118 -22.31 -28.90 -31.53
C PRO A 118 -21.19 -29.31 -30.57
N ASN A 119 -20.68 -30.56 -30.64
CA ASN A 119 -19.63 -31.07 -29.75
C ASN A 119 -19.98 -31.11 -28.24
N LEU A 120 -21.28 -31.15 -27.90
CA LEU A 120 -21.75 -31.28 -26.52
C LEU A 120 -21.17 -32.52 -25.81
N ASP A 121 -21.05 -33.64 -26.52
CA ASP A 121 -20.50 -34.93 -26.09
C ASP A 121 -19.03 -34.87 -25.65
N LYS A 122 -18.29 -33.85 -26.10
CA LYS A 122 -16.86 -33.69 -25.84
C LYS A 122 -16.55 -32.87 -24.59
N LEU A 123 -17.57 -32.32 -23.94
CA LEU A 123 -17.41 -31.55 -22.70
C LEU A 123 -17.12 -32.46 -21.51
N SER A 124 -16.40 -31.91 -20.52
CA SER A 124 -16.28 -32.59 -19.22
C SER A 124 -17.65 -32.77 -18.54
N LYS A 125 -17.81 -33.86 -17.77
CA LYS A 125 -19.09 -34.27 -17.16
C LYS A 125 -19.79 -33.13 -16.38
N ALA A 126 -19.02 -32.34 -15.64
CA ALA A 126 -19.55 -31.24 -14.83
C ALA A 126 -20.07 -30.08 -15.69
N THR A 127 -19.36 -29.70 -16.77
CA THR A 127 -19.86 -28.69 -17.72
C THR A 127 -21.05 -29.18 -18.53
N LEU A 128 -21.04 -30.45 -18.95
CA LEU A 128 -22.15 -31.05 -19.70
C LEU A 128 -23.44 -31.05 -18.86
N SER A 129 -23.35 -31.43 -17.58
CA SER A 129 -24.48 -31.41 -16.65
C SER A 129 -25.04 -29.98 -16.44
N LEU A 130 -24.18 -28.97 -16.38
CA LEU A 130 -24.60 -27.58 -16.25
C LEU A 130 -25.45 -27.11 -17.44
N ILE A 131 -25.04 -27.43 -18.66
CA ILE A 131 -25.76 -27.00 -19.87
C ILE A 131 -27.07 -27.78 -20.05
N GLN A 132 -27.08 -29.08 -19.71
CA GLN A 132 -28.28 -29.91 -19.81
C GLN A 132 -29.37 -29.49 -18.81
N THR A 133 -28.98 -28.94 -17.65
CA THR A 133 -29.92 -28.53 -16.60
C THR A 133 -30.51 -27.14 -16.80
N GLN A 134 -29.82 -26.25 -17.52
CA GLN A 134 -30.27 -24.87 -17.70
C GLN A 134 -29.87 -24.29 -19.07
N LYS A 135 -30.83 -23.62 -19.71
CA LYS A 135 -30.63 -22.95 -21.01
C LYS A 135 -29.76 -21.69 -20.93
N THR A 136 -29.72 -21.07 -19.75
CA THR A 136 -28.87 -19.90 -19.46
C THR A 136 -28.02 -20.20 -18.24
N TRP A 137 -26.73 -19.90 -18.29
CA TRP A 137 -25.80 -20.10 -17.18
C TRP A 137 -24.82 -18.93 -17.07
N THR A 138 -24.26 -18.73 -15.88
CA THR A 138 -23.27 -17.67 -15.66
C THR A 138 -21.84 -18.15 -15.90
N GLN A 139 -20.93 -17.22 -16.20
CA GLN A 139 -19.49 -17.53 -16.28
C GLN A 139 -18.94 -18.08 -14.96
N LYS A 140 -19.51 -17.69 -13.81
CA LYS A 140 -19.12 -18.25 -12.51
C LYS A 140 -19.54 -19.71 -12.37
N GLU A 141 -20.77 -20.05 -12.76
CA GLU A 141 -21.24 -21.44 -12.77
C GLU A 141 -20.38 -22.29 -13.70
N TRP A 142 -20.05 -21.77 -14.89
CA TRP A 142 -19.13 -22.43 -15.82
C TRP A 142 -17.78 -22.73 -15.17
N LEU A 143 -17.14 -21.74 -14.54
CA LEU A 143 -15.84 -21.90 -13.89
C LEU A 143 -15.90 -22.84 -12.66
N LYS A 144 -17.03 -22.88 -11.95
CA LYS A 144 -17.22 -23.78 -10.80
C LYS A 144 -17.21 -25.26 -11.20
N CYS A 145 -17.50 -25.55 -12.46
CA CYS A 145 -17.38 -26.90 -13.02
C CYS A 145 -15.93 -27.33 -13.29
N ASN A 146 -14.92 -26.48 -13.02
CA ASN A 146 -13.50 -26.72 -13.34
C ASN A 146 -13.28 -27.20 -14.81
N PRO A 147 -13.74 -26.41 -15.80
CA PRO A 147 -13.63 -26.75 -17.21
C PRO A 147 -12.16 -26.93 -17.64
N VAL A 148 -11.91 -27.91 -18.51
CA VAL A 148 -10.60 -28.08 -19.13
C VAL A 148 -10.43 -27.14 -20.33
N GLU A 149 -9.21 -26.94 -20.84
CA GLU A 149 -8.94 -26.02 -21.97
C GLU A 149 -9.81 -26.34 -23.20
N ARG A 150 -10.11 -27.63 -23.43
CA ARG A 150 -11.02 -28.09 -24.48
C ARG A 150 -12.43 -27.54 -24.32
N ASP A 151 -12.97 -27.55 -23.10
CA ASP A 151 -14.31 -27.03 -22.79
C ASP A 151 -14.36 -25.52 -23.08
N HIS A 152 -13.29 -24.79 -22.72
CA HIS A 152 -13.14 -23.38 -23.06
C HIS A 152 -13.03 -23.11 -24.56
N GLN A 153 -12.48 -24.05 -25.34
CA GLN A 153 -12.42 -23.94 -26.80
C GLN A 153 -13.80 -24.17 -27.42
N ILE A 154 -14.52 -25.20 -26.97
CA ILE A 154 -15.90 -25.47 -27.43
C ILE A 154 -16.83 -24.29 -27.13
N LEU A 155 -16.79 -23.73 -25.91
CA LEU A 155 -17.58 -22.55 -25.57
C LEU A 155 -17.23 -21.34 -26.45
N ARG A 156 -15.95 -21.14 -26.81
CA ARG A 156 -15.53 -20.08 -27.74
C ARG A 156 -16.12 -20.30 -29.13
N ASP A 157 -16.08 -21.53 -29.63
CA ASP A 157 -16.62 -21.86 -30.95
C ASP A 157 -18.13 -21.64 -30.99
N TRP A 158 -18.85 -21.97 -29.90
CA TRP A 158 -20.27 -21.68 -29.79
C TRP A 158 -20.61 -20.20 -29.80
N ILE A 159 -19.82 -19.39 -29.09
CA ILE A 159 -20.00 -17.93 -29.07
C ILE A 159 -19.68 -17.34 -30.45
N THR A 160 -18.63 -17.83 -31.12
CA THR A 160 -18.19 -17.31 -32.42
C THR A 160 -19.18 -17.63 -33.53
N ASN A 161 -19.84 -18.78 -33.46
CA ASN A 161 -20.82 -19.25 -34.44
C ASN A 161 -22.28 -18.94 -34.03
N ASP A 162 -22.51 -18.00 -33.10
CA ASP A 162 -23.84 -17.57 -32.63
C ASP A 162 -24.75 -18.68 -32.04
N ASN A 163 -24.20 -19.85 -31.70
CA ASN A 163 -24.91 -20.96 -31.02
C ASN A 163 -25.16 -20.66 -29.53
N VAL A 164 -24.32 -19.82 -28.94
CA VAL A 164 -24.47 -19.32 -27.57
C VAL A 164 -24.35 -17.81 -27.60
N GLN A 165 -25.43 -17.12 -27.22
CA GLN A 165 -25.41 -15.68 -27.05
C GLN A 165 -24.81 -15.31 -25.71
N THR A 166 -23.93 -14.32 -25.71
CA THR A 166 -23.37 -13.75 -24.48
C THR A 166 -24.14 -12.49 -24.14
N SER A 167 -24.79 -12.47 -22.98
CA SER A 167 -25.39 -11.27 -22.42
C SER A 167 -24.64 -10.87 -21.15
N HIS A 168 -24.58 -9.57 -20.88
CA HIS A 168 -23.99 -9.06 -19.65
C HIS A 168 -25.05 -8.35 -18.84
N LEU A 169 -25.29 -8.85 -17.63
CA LEU A 169 -26.20 -8.25 -16.67
C LEU A 169 -25.39 -7.37 -15.71
N LEU A 170 -25.75 -6.09 -15.62
CA LEU A 170 -25.24 -5.20 -14.59
C LEU A 170 -25.82 -5.63 -13.25
N LEU A 171 -25.00 -6.22 -12.38
CA LEU A 171 -25.39 -6.58 -11.02
C LEU A 171 -25.41 -5.35 -10.07
N GLY A 172 -25.06 -4.18 -10.59
CA GLY A 172 -24.87 -2.94 -9.85
C GLY A 172 -23.53 -2.90 -9.11
N GLN A 173 -23.48 -2.04 -8.08
CA GLN A 173 -22.34 -1.90 -7.17
C GLN A 173 -22.50 -2.88 -5.99
N LYS A 174 -21.37 -3.42 -5.48
CA LYS A 174 -21.38 -4.39 -4.36
C LYS A 174 -21.74 -3.71 -3.04
N ALA A 175 -21.26 -2.48 -2.85
CA ALA A 175 -21.57 -1.68 -1.66
C ALA A 175 -22.77 -0.78 -1.94
N LYS A 176 -23.77 -0.82 -1.06
CA LYS A 176 -24.90 0.11 -1.05
C LYS A 176 -24.89 0.93 0.25
N PRO A 177 -25.50 2.12 0.25
CA PRO A 177 -25.77 2.86 1.49
C PRO A 177 -26.47 1.96 2.52
N LYS A 178 -25.98 1.98 3.76
CA LYS A 178 -26.69 1.31 4.86
C LYS A 178 -27.85 2.22 5.28
N MET A 179 -29.06 1.71 5.13
CA MET A 179 -30.27 2.35 5.63
C MET A 179 -30.67 1.66 6.92
N GLU A 180 -30.94 2.43 7.96
CA GLU A 180 -31.54 1.93 9.19
C GLU A 180 -32.95 2.49 9.31
N ARG A 181 -33.85 1.69 9.88
CA ARG A 181 -35.21 2.13 10.16
C ARG A 181 -35.21 2.93 11.45
N TRP A 182 -35.72 4.15 11.38
CA TRP A 182 -35.84 5.05 12.52
C TRP A 182 -37.30 5.27 12.87
N VAL A 183 -37.52 5.57 14.14
CA VAL A 183 -38.83 5.88 14.70
C VAL A 183 -38.82 7.35 15.11
N ASN A 184 -39.77 8.12 14.59
CA ASN A 184 -39.96 9.52 14.96
C ASN A 184 -41.25 9.68 15.78
N LEU A 185 -41.21 10.47 16.84
CA LEU A 185 -42.39 10.86 17.60
C LEU A 185 -43.12 12.00 16.88
N ILE A 186 -44.38 11.79 16.50
CA ILE A 186 -45.17 12.82 15.80
C ILE A 186 -45.99 13.64 16.80
N LYS A 187 -46.55 12.99 17.82
CA LYS A 187 -47.39 13.64 18.84
C LYS A 187 -46.65 13.67 20.17
N ASN A 188 -46.52 14.86 20.76
CA ASN A 188 -46.13 14.98 22.16
C ASN A 188 -47.19 14.29 23.01
N VAL A 189 -46.82 13.18 23.63
CA VAL A 189 -47.66 12.50 24.60
C VAL A 189 -47.33 13.13 25.95
N GLU A 190 -48.27 13.83 26.56
CA GLU A 190 -48.16 14.14 27.99
C GLU A 190 -47.97 12.82 28.73
N VAL A 191 -46.88 12.71 29.50
CA VAL A 191 -46.51 11.50 30.22
C VAL A 191 -47.66 11.11 31.14
N ILE A 192 -48.48 10.13 30.72
CA ILE A 192 -49.54 9.58 31.55
C ILE A 192 -48.85 8.99 32.79
N LYS A 193 -49.06 9.62 33.97
CA LYS A 193 -48.53 9.14 35.24
C LYS A 193 -48.99 7.68 35.44
N PRO A 194 -48.09 6.73 35.68
CA PRO A 194 -48.43 5.31 35.61
C PRO A 194 -49.36 4.92 36.76
N ALA A 195 -50.50 4.30 36.44
CA ALA A 195 -51.40 3.69 37.43
C ALA A 195 -50.88 2.33 37.97
N LYS A 196 -49.74 1.82 37.46
CA LYS A 196 -49.16 0.50 37.81
C LYS A 196 -47.64 0.55 37.99
N ARG A 197 -47.11 -0.24 38.94
CA ARG A 197 -45.67 -0.35 39.30
C ARG A 197 -44.76 -0.88 38.17
N ARG A 198 -45.29 -1.44 37.07
CA ARG A 198 -44.50 -1.98 35.94
C ARG A 198 -44.96 -1.35 34.63
N LYS A 199 -44.09 -0.56 34.00
CA LYS A 199 -44.38 0.18 32.76
C LYS A 199 -44.71 -0.78 31.62
N SER A 200 -45.77 -0.51 30.86
CA SER A 200 -46.11 -1.27 29.66
C SER A 200 -45.05 -1.06 28.56
N LYS A 201 -44.93 -2.00 27.60
CA LYS A 201 -43.98 -1.83 26.47
C LYS A 201 -44.24 -0.53 25.69
N ARG A 202 -45.51 -0.14 25.60
CA ARG A 202 -45.94 1.12 24.98
C ARG A 202 -45.39 2.33 25.73
N GLU A 203 -45.53 2.35 27.07
CA GLU A 203 -44.97 3.42 27.92
C GLU A 203 -43.44 3.49 27.85
N GLN A 204 -42.76 2.34 27.80
CA GLN A 204 -41.30 2.31 27.65
C GLN A 204 -40.85 2.93 26.32
N ILE A 205 -41.53 2.61 25.22
CA ILE A 205 -41.23 3.17 23.90
C ILE A 205 -41.51 4.68 23.87
N ILE A 206 -42.66 5.13 24.41
CA ILE A 206 -42.99 6.56 24.48
C ILE A 206 -41.99 7.31 25.36
N GLN A 207 -41.54 6.73 26.48
CA GLN A 207 -40.51 7.35 27.31
C GLN A 207 -39.20 7.52 26.56
N ILE A 208 -38.70 6.46 25.91
CA ILE A 208 -37.48 6.52 25.09
C ILE A 208 -37.60 7.63 24.03
N LEU A 209 -38.75 7.71 23.37
CA LEU A 209 -39.04 8.73 22.35
C LEU A 209 -39.28 10.13 22.92
N SER A 210 -39.67 10.26 24.18
CA SER A 210 -39.81 11.56 24.85
C SER A 210 -38.45 12.13 25.27
N GLU A 211 -37.49 11.27 25.62
CA GLU A 211 -36.10 11.65 25.93
C GLU A 211 -35.33 12.00 24.65
N ASN A 212 -35.55 11.24 23.57
CA ASN A 212 -35.00 11.50 22.25
C ASN A 212 -36.12 11.34 21.20
N PRO A 213 -36.63 12.43 20.59
CA PRO A 213 -37.75 12.39 19.64
C PRO A 213 -37.57 11.46 18.44
N THR A 214 -36.32 11.11 18.12
CA THR A 214 -35.97 10.28 16.97
C THR A 214 -34.94 9.23 17.39
N VAL A 215 -35.32 7.96 17.32
CA VAL A 215 -34.49 6.84 17.82
C VAL A 215 -34.43 5.72 16.78
N CYS A 216 -33.28 5.04 16.69
CA CYS A 216 -33.13 3.90 15.80
C CYS A 216 -33.98 2.71 16.28
N TRP A 217 -34.60 1.98 15.34
CA TRP A 217 -35.42 0.81 15.66
C TRP A 217 -34.65 -0.25 16.46
N SER A 218 -33.36 -0.47 16.14
CA SER A 218 -32.50 -1.45 16.84
C SER A 218 -32.22 -1.04 18.29
N GLU A 219 -32.08 0.25 18.56
CA GLU A 219 -31.89 0.77 19.92
C GLU A 219 -33.13 0.54 20.79
N ILE A 220 -34.32 0.72 20.22
CA ILE A 220 -35.58 0.38 20.89
C ILE A 220 -35.67 -1.13 21.15
N GLN A 221 -35.23 -1.98 20.21
CA GLN A 221 -35.17 -3.44 20.40
C GLN A 221 -34.20 -3.88 21.51
N ASN A 222 -33.09 -3.16 21.68
CA ASN A 222 -32.12 -3.45 22.74
C ASN A 222 -32.64 -3.05 24.12
N ARG A 223 -33.44 -1.98 24.21
CA ARG A 223 -33.98 -1.47 25.48
C ARG A 223 -35.33 -2.05 25.85
N VAL A 224 -36.13 -2.47 24.87
CA VAL A 224 -37.50 -2.98 25.04
C VAL A 224 -37.64 -4.36 24.42
N ASN A 225 -38.02 -5.36 25.22
CA ASN A 225 -38.18 -6.73 24.73
C ASN A 225 -39.36 -6.87 23.76
N ALA A 226 -39.09 -7.33 22.53
CA ALA A 226 -40.05 -7.56 21.45
C ALA A 226 -40.99 -6.33 21.20
N PRO A 227 -40.47 -5.18 20.72
CA PRO A 227 -41.22 -3.94 20.59
C PRO A 227 -42.07 -3.86 19.31
N SER A 228 -41.87 -4.78 18.36
CA SER A 228 -42.40 -4.67 16.99
C SER A 228 -43.92 -4.49 16.91
N GLN A 229 -44.70 -5.23 17.71
CA GLN A 229 -46.17 -5.09 17.74
C GLN A 229 -46.60 -3.76 18.35
N ALA A 230 -45.94 -3.31 19.42
CA ALA A 230 -46.24 -2.04 20.07
C ALA A 230 -45.91 -0.85 19.16
N LEU A 231 -44.80 -0.91 18.43
CA LEU A 231 -44.42 0.10 17.43
C LEU A 231 -45.42 0.15 16.28
N LYS A 232 -45.87 -0.99 15.74
CA LYS A 232 -46.90 -1.00 14.68
C LYS A 232 -48.20 -0.34 15.15
N LYS A 233 -48.68 -0.71 16.34
CA LYS A 233 -49.90 -0.14 16.92
C LYS A 233 -49.77 1.36 17.18
N LEU A 234 -48.63 1.83 17.70
CA LEU A 234 -48.36 3.26 17.89
C LEU A 234 -48.32 4.04 16.57
N LYS A 235 -47.87 3.43 15.47
CA LYS A 235 -47.93 4.04 14.14
C LYS A 235 -49.37 4.10 13.61
N GLU A 236 -50.13 3.02 13.74
CA GLU A 236 -51.55 2.98 13.33
C GLU A 236 -52.38 4.02 14.09
N GLU A 237 -52.09 4.24 15.36
CA GLU A 237 -52.71 5.27 16.20
C GLU A 237 -52.15 6.69 15.96
N GLY A 238 -51.15 6.85 15.09
CA GLY A 238 -50.59 8.13 14.68
C GLY A 238 -49.70 8.82 15.73
N TYR A 239 -49.13 8.08 16.69
CA TYR A 239 -48.18 8.62 17.67
C TYR A 239 -46.75 8.68 17.12
N ILE A 240 -46.38 7.75 16.24
CA ILE A 240 -45.03 7.63 15.68
C ILE A 240 -45.08 7.39 14.18
N ASP A 241 -44.00 7.73 13.47
CA ASP A 241 -43.78 7.30 12.09
C ASP A 241 -42.47 6.54 11.93
N PHE A 242 -42.38 5.79 10.82
CA PHE A 242 -41.17 5.12 10.39
C PHE A 242 -40.61 5.79 9.15
N PHE A 243 -39.33 6.09 9.20
CA PHE A 243 -38.59 6.54 8.04
C PHE A 243 -37.25 5.79 7.98
N GLU A 244 -36.66 5.75 6.80
CA GLU A 244 -35.32 5.21 6.64
C GLU A 244 -34.30 6.35 6.72
N LYS A 245 -33.28 6.18 7.55
CA LYS A 245 -32.17 7.11 7.67
C LYS A 245 -30.90 6.43 7.22
N ARG A 246 -30.12 7.12 6.38
CA ARG A 246 -28.78 6.65 5.99
C ARG A 246 -27.85 6.70 7.20
N VAL A 247 -27.16 5.59 7.46
CA VAL A 247 -26.15 5.47 8.51
C VAL A 247 -24.82 5.09 7.87
N PHE A 248 -23.73 5.70 8.31
CA PHE A 248 -22.39 5.41 7.81
C PHE A 248 -21.74 4.33 8.68
N ARG A 249 -21.31 3.22 8.08
CA ARG A 249 -20.39 2.27 8.75
C ARG A 249 -19.05 2.96 8.98
N ARG A 250 -18.50 2.85 10.19
CA ARG A 250 -17.24 3.49 10.62
C ARG A 250 -16.19 2.41 10.85
N PHE A 251 -14.93 2.72 10.58
CA PHE A 251 -13.80 1.81 10.83
C PHE A 251 -13.55 1.55 12.33
N ILE A 252 -13.75 2.56 13.17
CA ILE A 252 -13.60 2.45 14.63
C ILE A 252 -14.99 2.50 15.25
N GLU A 253 -15.39 1.38 15.85
CA GLU A 253 -16.61 1.25 16.64
C GLU A 253 -16.50 2.02 17.97
N GLY A 254 -17.63 2.54 18.46
CA GLY A 254 -17.72 3.29 19.70
C GLY A 254 -17.99 4.78 19.51
N GLU A 255 -18.24 5.46 20.63
CA GLU A 255 -18.47 6.90 20.66
C GLU A 255 -17.24 7.68 20.18
N LEU A 256 -17.48 8.89 19.69
CA LEU A 256 -16.38 9.80 19.39
C LEU A 256 -15.61 10.10 20.68
N PRO A 257 -14.27 10.08 20.65
CA PRO A 257 -13.50 10.52 21.82
C PRO A 257 -13.86 11.96 22.18
N GLN A 258 -13.76 12.29 23.47
CA GLN A 258 -13.92 13.68 23.91
C GLN A 258 -12.92 14.58 23.18
N ILE A 259 -13.40 15.77 22.81
CA ILE A 259 -12.55 16.75 22.13
C ILE A 259 -11.53 17.30 23.14
N GLU A 260 -10.25 17.14 22.81
CA GLU A 260 -9.13 17.60 23.62
C GLU A 260 -8.55 18.91 23.05
N ALA A 261 -8.07 19.81 23.91
CA ALA A 261 -7.41 21.05 23.52
C ALA A 261 -6.00 20.82 22.91
N PHE A 262 -5.69 21.48 21.80
CA PHE A 262 -4.38 21.39 21.13
C PHE A 262 -3.23 21.70 22.09
N LYS A 263 -2.13 20.95 21.96
CA LYS A 263 -0.95 21.15 22.79
C LYS A 263 -0.18 22.40 22.36
N GLU A 264 0.57 22.97 23.28
CA GLU A 264 1.51 24.05 22.94
C GLU A 264 2.72 23.47 22.18
N LEU A 265 3.11 24.15 21.10
CA LEU A 265 4.28 23.79 20.32
C LEU A 265 5.53 24.34 21.00
N ASN A 266 6.61 23.57 21.02
CA ASN A 266 7.92 24.09 21.41
C ASN A 266 8.46 25.06 20.33
N GLN A 267 9.58 25.75 20.62
CA GLN A 267 10.13 26.76 19.72
C GLN A 267 10.45 26.22 18.30
N GLN A 268 11.07 25.05 18.19
CA GLN A 268 11.41 24.45 16.89
C GLN A 268 10.16 24.06 16.10
N GLN A 269 9.17 23.46 16.78
CA GLN A 269 7.89 23.09 16.19
C GLN A 269 7.10 24.33 15.75
N LYS A 270 7.13 25.40 16.54
CA LYS A 270 6.47 26.67 16.22
C LYS A 270 7.09 27.32 14.98
N LEU A 271 8.43 27.42 14.91
CA LEU A 271 9.12 27.95 13.72
C LEU A 271 8.78 27.13 12.45
N ALA A 272 8.77 25.80 12.55
CA ALA A 272 8.35 24.95 11.45
C ALA A 272 6.88 25.17 11.07
N PHE A 273 6.00 25.30 12.05
CA PHE A 273 4.58 25.55 11.84
C PHE A 273 4.31 26.93 11.21
N ASP A 274 4.98 28.00 11.64
CA ASP A 274 4.75 29.36 11.14
C ASP A 274 5.05 29.46 9.63
N VAL A 275 6.09 28.74 9.15
CA VAL A 275 6.40 28.63 7.72
C VAL A 275 5.29 27.88 6.96
N LEU A 276 4.77 26.80 7.55
CA LEU A 276 3.69 26.02 6.95
C LEU A 276 2.37 26.79 6.92
N ASP A 277 2.04 27.51 7.99
CA ASP A 277 0.82 28.31 8.14
C ASP A 277 0.74 29.37 7.04
N ASN A 278 1.84 30.11 6.83
CA ASN A 278 1.97 31.10 5.75
C ASN A 278 1.77 30.50 4.35
N SER A 279 2.33 29.31 4.10
CA SER A 279 2.16 28.60 2.83
C SER A 279 0.70 28.13 2.62
N ILE A 280 0.08 27.60 3.67
CA ILE A 280 -1.31 27.14 3.66
C ILE A 280 -2.27 28.32 3.43
N GLU A 281 -2.05 29.45 4.10
CA GLU A 281 -2.86 30.65 3.98
C GLU A 281 -2.81 31.21 2.55
N LYS A 282 -1.59 31.40 2.00
CA LYS A 282 -1.39 31.89 0.63
C LYS A 282 -1.97 30.96 -0.44
N GLY A 283 -2.11 29.67 -0.16
CA GLY A 283 -2.62 28.69 -1.13
C GLY A 283 -1.72 28.55 -2.35
N VAL A 284 -0.41 28.55 -2.13
CA VAL A 284 0.61 28.34 -3.16
C VAL A 284 1.22 26.95 -2.96
N PHE A 285 1.44 26.21 -4.05
CA PHE A 285 2.15 24.95 -3.98
C PHE A 285 3.58 25.16 -3.48
N ARG A 286 3.90 24.49 -2.37
CA ARG A 286 5.24 24.33 -1.80
C ARG A 286 5.36 22.94 -1.23
N THR A 287 6.54 22.34 -1.34
CA THR A 287 6.84 21.05 -0.71
C THR A 287 7.89 21.25 0.37
N PHE A 288 7.57 20.82 1.59
CA PHE A 288 8.44 20.90 2.75
C PHE A 288 8.85 19.49 3.18
N LEU A 289 10.13 19.30 3.48
CA LEU A 289 10.64 18.13 4.19
C LEU A 289 10.80 18.47 5.67
N LEU A 290 9.96 17.90 6.54
CA LEU A 290 10.10 17.96 7.98
C LEU A 290 11.00 16.82 8.46
N GLU A 291 12.29 17.13 8.58
CA GLU A 291 13.32 16.27 9.14
C GLU A 291 13.32 16.40 10.67
N GLY A 292 12.81 15.37 11.35
CA GLY A 292 12.73 15.39 12.81
C GLY A 292 13.07 14.04 13.40
N ILE A 293 14.01 14.01 14.36
CA ILE A 293 14.44 12.77 15.03
C ILE A 293 13.25 12.05 15.68
N THR A 294 13.39 10.75 15.95
CA THR A 294 12.34 9.98 16.62
C THR A 294 12.00 10.60 17.97
N GLY A 295 10.72 10.89 18.22
CA GLY A 295 10.27 11.56 19.45
C GLY A 295 10.34 13.09 19.46
N SER A 296 10.68 13.74 18.32
CA SER A 296 10.68 15.21 18.18
C SER A 296 9.30 15.86 18.10
N GLY A 297 8.23 15.07 17.97
CA GLY A 297 6.86 15.58 17.94
C GLY A 297 6.34 16.03 16.57
N LYS A 298 6.87 15.48 15.46
CA LYS A 298 6.37 15.75 14.10
C LYS A 298 4.83 15.70 13.99
N THR A 299 4.20 14.75 14.66
CA THR A 299 2.72 14.61 14.66
C THR A 299 2.00 15.84 15.21
N GLU A 300 2.56 16.55 16.19
CA GLU A 300 1.93 17.80 16.68
C GLU A 300 2.00 18.91 15.63
N VAL A 301 3.11 19.01 14.88
CA VAL A 301 3.20 19.92 13.73
C VAL A 301 2.15 19.57 12.68
N TYR A 302 1.92 18.28 12.39
CA TYR A 302 0.86 17.86 11.45
C TYR A 302 -0.53 18.27 11.93
N LEU A 303 -0.85 18.04 13.22
CA LEU A 303 -2.14 18.43 13.79
C LEU A 303 -2.37 19.94 13.71
N HIS A 304 -1.33 20.74 13.97
CA HIS A 304 -1.41 22.19 13.85
C HIS A 304 -1.57 22.65 12.39
N ALA A 305 -0.85 22.04 11.45
CA ALA A 305 -1.00 22.32 10.02
C ALA A 305 -2.41 21.97 9.50
N VAL A 306 -2.96 20.81 9.91
CA VAL A 306 -4.35 20.43 9.57
C VAL A 306 -5.35 21.42 10.17
N ARG A 307 -5.11 21.91 11.40
CA ARG A 307 -5.93 22.95 12.01
C ARG A 307 -5.89 24.26 11.21
N ALA A 308 -4.72 24.69 10.74
CA ALA A 308 -4.56 25.88 9.90
C ALA A 308 -5.33 25.75 8.56
N ALA A 309 -5.19 24.61 7.88
CA ALA A 309 -5.93 24.33 6.66
C ALA A 309 -7.44 24.34 6.88
N PHE A 310 -7.90 23.72 7.97
CA PHE A 310 -9.32 23.72 8.35
C PHE A 310 -9.85 25.13 8.62
N LYS A 311 -9.11 25.96 9.38
CA LYS A 311 -9.47 27.37 9.61
C LYS A 311 -9.55 28.19 8.33
N SER A 312 -8.77 27.84 7.33
CA SER A 312 -8.79 28.45 6.00
C SER A 312 -9.90 27.90 5.08
N GLY A 313 -10.81 27.06 5.60
CA GLY A 313 -11.88 26.42 4.82
C GLY A 313 -11.38 25.35 3.83
N LYS A 314 -10.15 24.87 4.00
CA LYS A 314 -9.50 23.88 3.12
C LYS A 314 -9.53 22.49 3.74
N SER A 315 -9.57 21.47 2.90
CA SER A 315 -9.49 20.08 3.31
C SER A 315 -8.03 19.59 3.41
N SER A 316 -7.82 18.51 4.17
CA SER A 316 -6.48 17.95 4.42
C SER A 316 -6.43 16.46 4.13
N LEU A 317 -5.35 16.02 3.50
CA LEU A 317 -5.01 14.61 3.29
C LEU A 317 -3.79 14.25 4.13
N VAL A 318 -3.90 13.21 4.96
CA VAL A 318 -2.78 12.68 5.76
C VAL A 318 -2.53 11.23 5.34
N LEU A 319 -1.47 11.03 4.58
CA LEU A 319 -0.99 9.73 4.18
C LEU A 319 -0.05 9.18 5.24
N VAL A 320 -0.31 7.96 5.70
CA VAL A 320 0.56 7.23 6.62
C VAL A 320 0.85 5.83 6.05
N PRO A 321 1.95 5.17 6.45
CA PRO A 321 2.19 3.80 6.04
C PRO A 321 1.03 2.89 6.45
N GLU A 322 0.70 1.90 5.63
CA GLU A 322 -0.49 1.05 5.83
C GLU A 322 -0.52 0.38 7.21
N ILE A 323 0.64 -0.01 7.72
CA ILE A 323 0.79 -0.61 9.05
C ILE A 323 0.80 0.41 10.20
N SER A 324 1.03 1.69 9.92
CA SER A 324 1.01 2.78 10.91
C SER A 324 -0.39 3.35 11.12
N LEU A 325 -1.38 2.96 10.31
CA LEU A 325 -2.78 3.39 10.44
C LEU A 325 -3.48 2.68 11.61
N THR A 326 -2.99 2.96 12.81
CA THR A 326 -3.42 2.32 14.04
C THR A 326 -4.62 3.07 14.63
N PRO A 327 -5.50 2.40 15.40
CA PRO A 327 -6.57 3.08 16.11
C PRO A 327 -6.07 4.21 17.01
N GLN A 328 -4.86 4.09 17.56
CA GLN A 328 -4.23 5.13 18.38
C GLN A 328 -3.96 6.42 17.58
N LEU A 329 -3.34 6.29 16.41
CA LEU A 329 -3.08 7.44 15.54
C LEU A 329 -4.41 8.08 15.10
N VAL A 330 -5.35 7.27 14.64
CA VAL A 330 -6.67 7.77 14.19
C VAL A 330 -7.40 8.48 15.34
N ASN A 331 -7.42 7.90 16.53
CA ASN A 331 -8.08 8.50 17.70
C ASN A 331 -7.42 9.81 18.11
N ARG A 332 -6.10 9.96 17.94
CA ARG A 332 -5.41 11.23 18.18
C ARG A 332 -5.88 12.36 17.25
N PHE A 333 -6.25 12.04 16.02
CA PHE A 333 -6.88 13.03 15.12
C PHE A 333 -8.36 13.23 15.46
N ARG A 334 -9.10 12.15 15.75
CA ARG A 334 -10.53 12.25 16.14
C ARG A 334 -10.73 13.03 17.44
N SER A 335 -9.82 12.94 18.41
CA SER A 335 -9.91 13.74 19.63
C SER A 335 -9.64 15.23 19.40
N ARG A 336 -9.06 15.63 18.26
CA ARG A 336 -8.84 17.05 17.90
C ARG A 336 -9.90 17.62 16.96
N PHE A 337 -10.40 16.79 16.04
CA PHE A 337 -11.27 17.22 14.94
C PHE A 337 -12.65 16.57 14.94
N GLY A 338 -12.94 15.68 15.89
CA GLY A 338 -14.22 15.01 16.02
C GLY A 338 -14.57 14.17 14.80
N ASP A 339 -15.80 14.33 14.32
CA ASP A 339 -16.33 13.55 13.20
C ASP A 339 -15.82 14.01 11.83
N LEU A 340 -15.08 15.13 11.73
CA LEU A 340 -14.54 15.62 10.47
C LEU A 340 -13.48 14.69 9.83
N VAL A 341 -13.02 13.69 10.59
CA VAL A 341 -12.03 12.71 10.18
C VAL A 341 -12.69 11.50 9.50
N ALA A 342 -12.23 11.20 8.29
CA ALA A 342 -12.49 9.95 7.58
C ALA A 342 -11.22 9.10 7.50
N VAL A 343 -11.38 7.78 7.56
CA VAL A 343 -10.27 6.82 7.49
C VAL A 343 -10.41 5.98 6.23
N LEU A 344 -9.34 5.84 5.44
CA LEU A 344 -9.36 5.07 4.19
C LEU A 344 -8.14 4.16 4.06
N HIS A 345 -8.36 2.83 4.10
CA HIS A 345 -7.33 1.83 3.81
C HIS A 345 -7.90 0.50 3.29
N SER A 346 -6.98 -0.34 2.80
CA SER A 346 -7.18 -1.69 2.24
C SER A 346 -7.84 -2.69 3.20
N GLY A 347 -7.62 -2.55 4.51
CA GLY A 347 -8.11 -3.46 5.55
C GLY A 347 -9.58 -3.27 5.93
N MET A 348 -10.22 -2.20 5.47
CA MET A 348 -11.66 -1.96 5.64
C MET A 348 -12.48 -2.85 4.73
N ASP A 349 -13.69 -3.21 5.16
CA ASP A 349 -14.65 -3.85 4.26
C ASP A 349 -15.19 -2.86 3.22
N ASP A 350 -15.78 -3.40 2.14
CA ASP A 350 -16.26 -2.59 1.02
C ASP A 350 -17.36 -1.61 1.44
N GLY A 351 -18.12 -1.92 2.50
CA GLY A 351 -19.20 -1.09 3.01
C GLY A 351 -18.69 0.10 3.82
N GLU A 352 -17.80 -0.16 4.78
CA GLU A 352 -17.07 0.84 5.56
C GLU A 352 -16.32 1.80 4.63
N ARG A 353 -15.57 1.26 3.65
CA ARG A 353 -14.80 2.09 2.71
C ARG A 353 -15.71 2.95 1.83
N PHE A 354 -16.83 2.39 1.36
CA PHE A 354 -17.82 3.15 0.59
C PHE A 354 -18.41 4.30 1.42
N ASP A 355 -18.77 4.04 2.68
CA ASP A 355 -19.38 5.04 3.55
C ASP A 355 -18.39 6.18 3.89
N GLU A 356 -17.15 5.88 4.26
CA GLU A 356 -16.11 6.91 4.48
C GLU A 356 -15.80 7.70 3.21
N TRP A 357 -15.66 7.01 2.07
CA TRP A 357 -15.44 7.67 0.79
C TRP A 357 -16.60 8.62 0.43
N SER A 358 -17.84 8.19 0.71
CA SER A 358 -19.02 9.03 0.50
C SER A 358 -19.07 10.22 1.44
N ARG A 359 -18.63 10.09 2.71
CA ARG A 359 -18.52 11.21 3.64
C ARG A 359 -17.54 12.26 3.12
N VAL A 360 -16.42 11.83 2.57
CA VAL A 360 -15.41 12.71 1.97
C VAL A 360 -15.97 13.41 0.72
N ARG A 361 -16.56 12.66 -0.22
CA ARG A 361 -17.13 13.22 -1.45
C ARG A 361 -18.21 14.26 -1.18
N ASN A 362 -19.04 14.02 -0.16
CA ASN A 362 -20.14 14.90 0.22
C ASN A 362 -19.69 16.08 1.11
N GLY A 363 -18.41 16.15 1.49
CA GLY A 363 -17.88 17.22 2.35
C GLY A 363 -18.25 17.09 3.83
N ILE A 364 -18.80 15.96 4.26
CA ILE A 364 -19.07 15.67 5.68
C ILE A 364 -17.75 15.49 6.43
N ALA A 365 -16.79 14.82 5.80
CA ALA A 365 -15.42 14.70 6.31
C ALA A 365 -14.48 15.54 5.44
N THR A 366 -13.75 16.45 6.07
CA THR A 366 -12.79 17.36 5.42
C THR A 366 -11.34 16.96 5.69
N ILE A 367 -11.11 15.98 6.57
CA ILE A 367 -9.79 15.45 6.91
C ILE A 367 -9.80 13.96 6.59
N VAL A 368 -8.91 13.53 5.69
CA VAL A 368 -8.73 12.11 5.36
C VAL A 368 -7.41 11.61 5.92
N ILE A 369 -7.46 10.52 6.66
CA ILE A 369 -6.28 9.77 7.08
C ILE A 369 -6.30 8.42 6.37
N GLY A 370 -5.22 8.04 5.71
CA GLY A 370 -5.21 6.75 5.04
C GLY A 370 -3.85 6.28 4.58
N ALA A 371 -3.85 5.06 4.05
CA ALA A 371 -2.69 4.48 3.41
C ALA A 371 -2.48 5.10 2.01
N ARG A 372 -1.52 4.57 1.24
CA ARG A 372 -1.18 5.04 -0.12
C ARG A 372 -2.37 5.30 -1.05
N SER A 373 -3.41 4.47 -1.02
CA SER A 373 -4.59 4.61 -1.90
C SER A 373 -5.47 5.82 -1.56
N ALA A 374 -5.36 6.37 -0.35
CA ALA A 374 -6.08 7.58 0.04
C ALA A 374 -5.61 8.82 -0.73
N VAL A 375 -4.49 8.74 -1.47
CA VAL A 375 -4.06 9.80 -2.39
C VAL A 375 -5.11 10.10 -3.46
N PHE A 376 -6.03 9.18 -3.74
CA PHE A 376 -7.16 9.37 -4.66
C PHE A 376 -8.49 9.74 -3.97
N SER A 377 -8.45 10.13 -2.69
CA SER A 377 -9.66 10.55 -1.97
C SER A 377 -10.30 11.79 -2.61
N PRO A 378 -11.64 11.84 -2.75
CA PRO A 378 -12.35 12.89 -3.48
C PRO A 378 -12.57 14.15 -2.63
N LEU A 379 -11.49 14.67 -2.05
CA LEU A 379 -11.49 15.88 -1.24
C LEU A 379 -11.80 17.12 -2.08
N LYS A 380 -12.64 18.01 -1.55
CA LYS A 380 -12.93 19.33 -2.14
C LYS A 380 -12.02 20.38 -1.49
N ASN A 381 -11.55 21.36 -2.26
CA ASN A 381 -10.68 22.45 -1.77
C ASN A 381 -9.46 21.95 -0.99
N LEU A 382 -8.72 20.99 -1.55
CA LEU A 382 -7.52 20.43 -0.92
C LEU A 382 -6.47 21.51 -0.69
N GLY A 383 -6.10 21.76 0.56
CA GLY A 383 -5.13 22.80 0.93
C GLY A 383 -3.84 22.27 1.56
N LEU A 384 -3.87 21.05 2.11
CA LEU A 384 -2.74 20.43 2.77
C LEU A 384 -2.68 18.94 2.46
N ILE A 385 -1.48 18.45 2.13
CA ILE A 385 -1.17 17.03 2.05
C ILE A 385 0.02 16.75 2.96
N VAL A 386 -0.15 15.85 3.92
CA VAL A 386 0.91 15.35 4.80
C VAL A 386 1.23 13.92 4.40
N VAL A 387 2.52 13.59 4.27
CA VAL A 387 3.01 12.23 4.07
C VAL A 387 3.94 11.89 5.22
N ASP A 388 3.47 11.13 6.19
CA ASP A 388 4.28 10.70 7.35
C ASP A 388 5.16 9.50 6.99
N GLU A 389 6.34 9.42 7.58
CA GLU A 389 7.35 8.39 7.25
C GLU A 389 7.55 8.26 5.72
N GLU A 390 7.78 9.38 5.03
CA GLU A 390 7.77 9.45 3.55
C GLU A 390 8.72 8.47 2.84
N HIS A 391 9.78 8.03 3.51
CA HIS A 391 10.75 7.02 3.06
C HIS A 391 10.19 5.59 3.04
N ASP A 392 9.00 5.36 3.59
CA ASP A 392 8.45 4.02 3.74
C ASP A 392 8.15 3.35 2.38
N PRO A 393 8.72 2.17 2.09
CA PRO A 393 8.51 1.49 0.81
C PRO A 393 7.06 1.07 0.55
N SER A 394 6.20 1.03 1.57
CA SER A 394 4.78 0.70 1.41
C SER A 394 4.02 1.71 0.53
N TYR A 395 4.54 2.93 0.35
CA TYR A 395 3.97 3.91 -0.57
C TYR A 395 4.07 3.48 -2.04
N LYS A 396 4.99 2.59 -2.43
CA LYS A 396 5.04 2.00 -3.77
C LYS A 396 4.00 0.89 -3.92
N GLN A 397 3.06 1.05 -4.85
CA GLN A 397 2.09 0.02 -5.20
C GLN A 397 2.77 -1.11 -6.02
N GLY A 398 2.58 -2.36 -5.59
CA GLY A 398 3.20 -3.54 -6.22
C GLY A 398 2.40 -4.16 -7.38
N GLU A 399 1.17 -3.73 -7.61
CA GLU A 399 0.31 -4.17 -8.72
C GLU A 399 -0.03 -2.98 -9.62
N SER A 400 -0.47 -3.22 -10.85
CA SER A 400 -0.90 -2.14 -11.73
C SER A 400 -2.14 -1.44 -11.17
N PRO A 401 -2.19 -0.09 -11.11
CA PRO A 401 -1.14 0.86 -11.49
C PRO A 401 -0.01 0.92 -10.45
N ARG A 402 1.26 0.79 -10.86
CA ARG A 402 2.43 0.73 -9.96
C ARG A 402 2.91 2.12 -9.49
N TYR A 403 1.98 2.97 -9.06
CA TYR A 403 2.28 4.33 -8.63
C TYR A 403 3.01 4.38 -7.28
N HIS A 404 3.66 5.51 -7.01
CA HIS A 404 4.24 5.81 -5.70
C HIS A 404 3.40 6.88 -4.98
N GLY A 405 2.79 6.53 -3.86
CA GLY A 405 1.85 7.39 -3.15
C GLY A 405 2.41 8.76 -2.78
N ARG A 406 3.70 8.84 -2.38
CA ARG A 406 4.38 10.12 -2.11
C ARG A 406 4.48 11.00 -3.35
N ASP A 407 4.91 10.46 -4.49
CA ASP A 407 5.17 11.26 -5.69
C ASP A 407 3.83 11.70 -6.31
N THR A 408 2.82 10.81 -6.27
CA THR A 408 1.44 11.15 -6.61
C THR A 408 0.87 12.23 -5.69
N ALA A 409 1.19 12.22 -4.39
CA ALA A 409 0.77 13.25 -3.44
C ALA A 409 1.43 14.61 -3.75
N ILE A 410 2.72 14.63 -4.08
CA ILE A 410 3.44 15.86 -4.47
C ILE A 410 2.85 16.44 -5.75
N TYR A 411 2.63 15.61 -6.77
CA TYR A 411 1.97 16.04 -8.00
C TYR A 411 0.54 16.54 -7.73
N ARG A 412 -0.23 15.84 -6.88
CA ARG A 412 -1.57 16.29 -6.51
C ARG A 412 -1.53 17.65 -5.82
N GLY A 413 -0.56 17.87 -4.93
CA GLY A 413 -0.33 19.17 -4.30
C GLY A 413 -0.05 20.27 -5.32
N PHE A 414 0.82 19.99 -6.29
CA PHE A 414 1.10 20.90 -7.41
C PHE A 414 -0.15 21.21 -8.22
N ALA A 415 -0.93 20.19 -8.60
CA ALA A 415 -2.13 20.35 -9.41
C ALA A 415 -3.28 21.09 -8.69
N THR A 416 -3.25 21.15 -7.36
CA THR A 416 -4.28 21.77 -6.51
C THR A 416 -3.81 23.02 -5.78
N ASN A 417 -2.54 23.43 -5.97
CA ASN A 417 -1.89 24.47 -5.17
C ASN A 417 -1.93 24.20 -3.65
N ALA A 418 -1.98 22.93 -3.24
CA ALA A 418 -1.93 22.55 -1.83
C ALA A 418 -0.48 22.55 -1.33
N THR A 419 -0.29 22.89 -0.05
CA THR A 419 1.00 22.71 0.62
C THR A 419 1.24 21.22 0.87
N VAL A 420 2.44 20.73 0.58
CA VAL A 420 2.83 19.33 0.81
C VAL A 420 3.89 19.26 1.91
N LEU A 421 3.64 18.44 2.92
CA LEU A 421 4.54 18.21 4.05
C LEU A 421 4.98 16.75 4.09
N LEU A 422 6.24 16.49 3.78
CA LEU A 422 6.88 15.18 3.86
C LEU A 422 7.55 15.06 5.22
N GLY A 423 7.10 14.14 6.06
CA GLY A 423 7.64 13.96 7.39
C GLY A 423 8.52 12.73 7.51
N SER A 424 9.72 12.87 8.06
CA SER A 424 10.59 11.71 8.32
C SER A 424 11.63 11.98 9.40
N ALA A 425 12.05 10.92 10.10
CA ALA A 425 13.28 10.93 10.89
C ALA A 425 14.51 10.51 10.08
N THR A 426 14.30 9.77 8.99
CA THR A 426 15.31 9.23 8.10
C THR A 426 14.85 9.43 6.65
N PRO A 427 14.90 10.67 6.13
CA PRO A 427 14.38 10.99 4.80
C PRO A 427 14.94 10.06 3.71
N SER A 428 14.14 9.84 2.68
CA SER A 428 14.57 9.09 1.50
C SER A 428 15.65 9.89 0.76
N LEU A 429 16.53 9.19 0.04
CA LEU A 429 17.58 9.86 -0.71
C LEU A 429 17.03 10.72 -1.86
N GLU A 430 15.85 10.37 -2.39
CA GLU A 430 15.12 11.23 -3.34
C GLU A 430 14.72 12.55 -2.69
N SER A 431 14.14 12.51 -1.50
CA SER A 431 13.71 13.71 -0.79
C SER A 431 14.89 14.58 -0.38
N ALA A 432 15.97 13.96 0.11
CA ALA A 432 17.22 14.66 0.44
C ALA A 432 17.85 15.34 -0.79
N ASN A 433 17.91 14.64 -1.93
CA ASN A 433 18.41 15.21 -3.18
C ASN A 433 17.51 16.34 -3.71
N ASN A 434 16.19 16.24 -3.55
CA ASN A 434 15.27 17.31 -3.94
C ASN A 434 15.41 18.57 -3.06
N VAL A 435 15.77 18.42 -1.78
CA VAL A 435 16.17 19.55 -0.92
C VAL A 435 17.47 20.17 -1.43
N GLN A 436 18.50 19.37 -1.72
CA GLN A 436 19.78 19.87 -2.26
C GLN A 436 19.60 20.63 -3.58
N ASN A 437 18.66 20.20 -4.41
CA ASN A 437 18.32 20.85 -5.68
C ASN A 437 17.34 22.02 -5.54
N GLY A 438 16.96 22.43 -4.33
CA GLY A 438 16.05 23.55 -4.08
C GLY A 438 14.59 23.31 -4.50
N LYS A 439 14.20 22.06 -4.79
CA LYS A 439 12.81 21.71 -5.10
C LYS A 439 11.95 21.63 -3.85
N TYR A 440 12.52 21.20 -2.73
CA TYR A 440 11.86 21.11 -1.43
C TYR A 440 12.54 22.05 -0.44
N ASP A 441 11.74 22.69 0.41
CA ASP A 441 12.23 23.47 1.55
C ASP A 441 12.39 22.52 2.77
N ILE A 442 13.42 22.71 3.59
CA ILE A 442 13.67 21.83 4.76
C ILE A 442 13.26 22.51 6.08
N LEU A 443 12.58 21.76 6.94
CA LEU A 443 12.20 22.14 8.30
C LEU A 443 12.80 21.12 9.28
N ARG A 444 13.53 21.57 10.29
CA ARG A 444 14.27 20.67 11.20
C ARG A 444 13.76 20.68 12.64
N LEU A 445 13.57 19.49 13.21
CA LEU A 445 13.32 19.28 14.63
C LEU A 445 14.46 18.42 15.21
N THR A 446 15.46 19.07 15.81
CA THR A 446 16.72 18.42 16.21
C THR A 446 16.68 17.78 17.59
N SER A 447 15.65 18.05 18.40
CA SER A 447 15.54 17.59 19.78
C SER A 447 14.25 16.81 20.05
N ARG A 448 14.30 15.87 21.02
CA ARG A 448 13.12 15.16 21.53
C ARG A 448 12.30 16.10 22.42
N ILE A 449 10.98 15.90 22.47
CA ILE A 449 10.05 16.73 23.28
C ILE A 449 10.51 16.84 24.74
N HIS A 450 11.02 15.75 25.33
CA HIS A 450 11.46 15.70 26.73
C HIS A 450 12.97 15.87 26.91
N GLN A 451 13.71 16.29 25.87
CA GLN A 451 15.18 16.45 25.89
C GLN A 451 15.99 15.21 26.33
N VAL A 452 15.36 14.02 26.35
CA VAL A 452 16.05 12.76 26.67
C VAL A 452 17.10 12.47 25.59
N GLN A 453 18.32 12.09 26.02
CA GLN A 453 19.41 11.73 25.13
C GLN A 453 19.01 10.57 24.21
N LEU A 454 19.58 10.56 23.00
CA LEU A 454 19.46 9.41 22.11
C LEU A 454 20.10 8.19 22.78
N PRO A 455 19.56 6.98 22.57
CA PRO A 455 20.11 5.79 23.20
C PRO A 455 21.51 5.50 22.67
N GLU A 456 22.36 4.99 23.55
CA GLU A 456 23.69 4.51 23.17
C GLU A 456 23.54 3.29 22.27
N VAL A 457 24.24 3.30 21.14
CA VAL A 457 24.24 2.19 20.19
C VAL A 457 25.62 1.54 20.20
N LYS A 458 25.68 0.26 20.54
CA LYS A 458 26.90 -0.55 20.49
C LYS A 458 26.79 -1.57 19.35
N LEU A 459 27.79 -1.59 18.48
CA LEU A 459 27.94 -2.64 17.47
C LEU A 459 28.71 -3.81 18.09
N LEU A 460 28.11 -4.99 18.07
CA LEU A 460 28.71 -6.23 18.53
C LEU A 460 29.22 -7.00 17.32
N ASP A 461 30.55 -7.06 17.16
CA ASP A 461 31.18 -7.88 16.13
C ASP A 461 31.08 -9.35 16.53
N MET A 462 30.21 -10.07 15.84
CA MET A 462 29.96 -11.49 16.09
C MET A 462 31.16 -12.39 15.77
N LYS A 463 32.22 -11.85 15.15
CA LYS A 463 33.49 -12.55 14.95
C LYS A 463 34.36 -12.56 16.20
N THR A 464 34.21 -11.56 17.08
CA THR A 464 35.07 -11.38 18.26
C THR A 464 34.33 -11.60 19.57
N VAL A 465 33.02 -11.29 19.61
CA VAL A 465 32.19 -11.44 20.80
C VAL A 465 31.83 -12.91 21.01
N SER A 466 31.81 -13.37 22.26
CA SER A 466 31.46 -14.75 22.58
C SER A 466 29.97 -15.04 22.31
N SER A 467 29.71 -16.09 21.54
CA SER A 467 28.36 -16.60 21.31
C SER A 467 27.77 -17.20 22.59
N GLN A 468 26.47 -17.01 22.79
CA GLN A 468 25.74 -17.62 23.90
C GLN A 468 25.67 -19.13 23.72
N LYS A 469 26.01 -19.88 24.77
CA LYS A 469 25.85 -21.34 24.77
C LYS A 469 24.39 -21.72 24.48
N GLY A 470 24.18 -22.59 23.50
CA GLY A 470 22.85 -23.05 23.09
C GLY A 470 22.20 -22.24 21.97
N SER A 471 22.79 -21.11 21.52
CA SER A 471 22.27 -20.40 20.34
C SER A 471 23.37 -19.71 19.54
N PRO A 472 23.48 -19.95 18.22
CA PRO A 472 24.44 -19.24 17.37
C PRO A 472 23.99 -17.82 17.01
N TYR A 473 22.80 -17.39 17.41
CA TYR A 473 22.21 -16.10 17.01
C TYR A 473 22.41 -14.99 18.05
N PHE A 474 22.69 -15.37 19.29
CA PHE A 474 22.81 -14.45 20.41
C PHE A 474 24.26 -14.38 20.89
N SER A 475 24.78 -13.17 21.07
CA SER A 475 25.98 -12.91 21.87
C SER A 475 25.67 -13.06 23.35
N SER A 476 26.65 -13.48 24.14
CA SER A 476 26.58 -13.47 25.61
C SER A 476 26.19 -12.09 26.16
N GLU A 477 26.80 -11.02 25.63
CA GLU A 477 26.53 -9.62 26.01
C GLU A 477 25.05 -9.25 25.85
N LEU A 478 24.42 -9.57 24.71
CA LEU A 478 22.97 -9.31 24.52
C LEU A 478 22.10 -10.08 25.52
N VAL A 479 22.44 -11.33 25.81
CA VAL A 479 21.66 -12.15 26.75
C VAL A 479 21.82 -11.63 28.18
N GLU A 480 23.01 -11.19 28.57
CA GLU A 480 23.22 -10.53 29.86
C GLU A 480 22.48 -9.20 29.98
N ALA A 481 22.47 -8.40 28.91
CA ALA A 481 21.70 -7.17 28.85
C ALA A 481 20.19 -7.44 29.01
N LEU A 482 19.65 -8.45 28.31
CA LEU A 482 18.26 -8.89 28.47
C LEU A 482 17.97 -9.35 29.91
N ARG A 483 18.86 -10.15 30.51
CA ARG A 483 18.74 -10.59 31.91
C ARG A 483 18.68 -9.41 32.88
N SER A 484 19.56 -8.42 32.68
CA SER A 484 19.59 -7.20 33.50
C SER A 484 18.27 -6.44 33.45
N ARG A 485 17.64 -6.34 32.28
CA ARG A 485 16.34 -5.66 32.12
C ARG A 485 15.19 -6.42 32.77
N LEU A 486 15.16 -7.75 32.63
CA LEU A 486 14.20 -8.60 33.33
C LEU A 486 14.28 -8.42 34.86
N LEU A 487 15.49 -8.42 35.43
CA LEU A 487 15.70 -8.19 36.87
C LEU A 487 15.25 -6.80 37.34
N LYS A 488 15.30 -5.80 36.47
CA LYS A 488 14.84 -4.43 36.74
C LYS A 488 13.35 -4.21 36.44
N ASN A 489 12.61 -5.25 36.03
CA ASN A 489 11.24 -5.16 35.54
C ASN A 489 11.07 -4.18 34.36
N GLU A 490 12.07 -4.12 33.48
CA GLU A 490 12.07 -3.29 32.27
C GLU A 490 11.79 -4.13 31.02
N GLN A 491 11.26 -3.50 29.98
CA GLN A 491 10.90 -4.18 28.74
C GLN A 491 12.04 -4.12 27.71
N SER A 492 12.13 -5.17 26.89
CA SER A 492 13.14 -5.26 25.83
C SER A 492 12.52 -5.61 24.47
N ILE A 493 13.14 -5.14 23.39
CA ILE A 493 12.80 -5.55 22.02
C ILE A 493 13.95 -6.37 21.46
N VAL A 494 13.64 -7.54 20.87
CA VAL A 494 14.57 -8.30 20.03
C VAL A 494 14.08 -8.21 18.58
N PHE A 495 14.83 -7.48 17.77
CA PHE A 495 14.50 -7.18 16.39
C PHE A 495 15.24 -8.10 15.42
N LEU A 496 14.47 -8.73 14.53
CA LEU A 496 14.98 -9.55 13.42
C LEU A 496 14.50 -8.98 12.09
N ASN A 497 15.44 -8.67 11.20
CA ASN A 497 15.13 -8.16 9.87
C ASN A 497 14.80 -9.30 8.88
N ARG A 498 13.64 -9.96 9.04
CA ARG A 498 13.29 -11.24 8.38
C ARG A 498 12.33 -11.18 7.16
N ARG A 499 11.91 -10.02 6.63
CA ARG A 499 10.94 -10.04 5.52
C ARG A 499 11.54 -10.59 4.21
N GLY A 500 11.12 -11.80 3.83
CA GLY A 500 11.38 -12.41 2.51
C GLY A 500 12.73 -13.12 2.35
N PHE A 501 13.44 -13.41 3.44
CA PHE A 501 14.78 -14.02 3.37
C PHE A 501 14.71 -15.55 3.42
N ALA A 502 15.43 -16.17 2.49
CA ALA A 502 15.71 -17.60 2.52
C ALA A 502 17.04 -17.85 3.28
N PRO A 503 17.22 -19.00 3.96
CA PRO A 503 18.40 -19.22 4.79
C PRO A 503 19.67 -19.22 3.95
N LEU A 504 20.70 -18.49 4.37
CA LEU A 504 22.01 -18.37 3.73
C LEU A 504 23.01 -19.34 4.37
N VAL A 505 24.17 -19.51 3.74
CA VAL A 505 25.26 -20.33 4.28
C VAL A 505 26.54 -19.54 4.42
N ARG A 506 27.19 -19.67 5.58
CA ARG A 506 28.44 -19.00 5.91
C ARG A 506 29.50 -19.99 6.39
N CYS A 507 30.77 -19.71 6.08
CA CYS A 507 31.89 -20.44 6.65
C CYS A 507 32.05 -20.15 8.15
N SER A 508 32.33 -21.18 8.95
CA SER A 508 32.60 -21.07 10.39
C SER A 508 34.03 -20.64 10.75
N LYS A 509 34.96 -20.56 9.77
CA LYS A 509 36.36 -20.17 9.98
C LYS A 509 36.69 -18.76 9.46
N CYS A 510 36.35 -18.46 8.21
CA CYS A 510 36.67 -17.17 7.57
C CYS A 510 35.48 -16.22 7.45
N ASP A 511 34.30 -16.64 7.94
CA ASP A 511 33.05 -15.87 7.90
C ASP A 511 32.58 -15.39 6.52
N SER A 512 33.17 -15.91 5.45
CA SER A 512 32.68 -15.65 4.10
C SER A 512 31.30 -16.28 3.92
N THR A 513 30.39 -15.52 3.32
CA THR A 513 29.10 -16.06 2.88
C THR A 513 29.32 -16.80 1.58
N TYR A 514 28.73 -17.98 1.42
CA TYR A 514 28.87 -18.75 0.20
C TYR A 514 28.27 -17.95 -0.95
N THR A 515 29.11 -17.45 -1.85
CA THR A 515 28.68 -16.69 -3.02
C THR A 515 28.67 -17.55 -4.27
N CYS A 516 27.76 -17.22 -5.18
CA CYS A 516 27.67 -17.85 -6.47
C CYS A 516 28.87 -17.45 -7.34
N PRO A 517 29.62 -18.39 -7.93
CA PRO A 517 30.74 -18.06 -8.81
C PRO A 517 30.28 -17.37 -10.10
N ASN A 518 29.00 -17.52 -10.49
CA ASN A 518 28.45 -16.96 -11.72
C ASN A 518 27.86 -15.56 -11.55
N CYS A 519 27.57 -15.14 -10.31
CA CYS A 519 26.82 -13.90 -10.06
C CYS A 519 27.34 -13.10 -8.85
N SER A 520 28.29 -13.64 -8.09
CA SER A 520 28.77 -13.09 -6.81
C SER A 520 27.68 -12.85 -5.74
N LEU A 521 26.48 -13.43 -5.95
CA LEU A 521 25.34 -13.35 -5.03
C LEU A 521 25.40 -14.46 -3.97
N SER A 522 24.91 -14.19 -2.76
CA SER A 522 24.84 -15.19 -1.70
C SER A 522 23.94 -16.39 -2.08
N LEU A 523 24.41 -17.61 -1.85
CA LEU A 523 23.66 -18.84 -2.06
C LEU A 523 22.70 -19.11 -0.91
N VAL A 524 21.54 -19.67 -1.24
CA VAL A 524 20.46 -20.03 -0.32
C VAL A 524 20.48 -21.53 -0.01
N TYR A 525 20.39 -21.88 1.26
CA TYR A 525 20.29 -23.23 1.77
C TYR A 525 18.88 -23.81 1.63
N HIS A 526 18.79 -25.02 1.10
CA HIS A 526 17.56 -25.81 1.04
C HIS A 526 17.70 -27.02 1.95
N GLN A 527 17.12 -26.95 3.15
CA GLN A 527 17.25 -27.98 4.19
C GLN A 527 16.76 -29.36 3.74
N GLY A 528 15.64 -29.44 3.02
CA GLY A 528 15.09 -30.72 2.52
C GLY A 528 15.95 -31.42 1.46
N ALA A 529 16.89 -30.70 0.81
CA ALA A 529 17.75 -31.23 -0.24
C ALA A 529 19.25 -31.16 0.10
N ASN A 530 19.61 -30.62 1.27
CA ASN A 530 20.97 -30.29 1.69
C ASN A 530 21.83 -29.60 0.60
N GLN A 531 21.25 -28.64 -0.10
CA GLN A 531 21.90 -27.92 -1.20
C GLN A 531 21.94 -26.43 -0.95
N VAL A 532 23.03 -25.80 -1.41
CA VAL A 532 23.10 -24.35 -1.58
C VAL A 532 22.82 -24.00 -3.03
N ARG A 533 21.82 -23.15 -3.25
CA ARG A 533 21.36 -22.75 -4.57
C ARG A 533 21.40 -21.25 -4.73
N CYS A 534 21.94 -20.80 -5.86
CA CYS A 534 21.78 -19.44 -6.32
C CYS A 534 20.39 -19.33 -6.93
N HIS A 535 19.49 -18.57 -6.33
CA HIS A 535 18.17 -18.37 -6.92
C HIS A 535 18.15 -17.49 -8.18
N GLN A 536 19.28 -16.83 -8.46
CA GLN A 536 19.46 -15.94 -9.61
C GLN A 536 19.83 -16.66 -10.92
N CYS A 537 20.70 -17.66 -10.84
CA CYS A 537 21.21 -18.38 -12.02
C CYS A 537 21.07 -19.90 -11.89
N ASP A 538 20.33 -20.35 -10.87
CA ASP A 538 20.08 -21.75 -10.51
C ASP A 538 21.34 -22.61 -10.28
N PHE A 539 22.50 -21.96 -10.08
CA PHE A 539 23.72 -22.64 -9.65
C PHE A 539 23.46 -23.34 -8.32
N GLY A 540 23.36 -24.66 -8.36
CA GLY A 540 23.13 -25.51 -7.19
C GLY A 540 24.30 -26.42 -6.96
N LYS A 541 24.81 -26.45 -5.73
CA LYS A 541 25.76 -27.48 -5.29
C LYS A 541 25.31 -28.05 -3.95
N PHE A 542 25.70 -29.29 -3.69
CA PHE A 542 25.56 -29.84 -2.35
C PHE A 542 26.37 -29.01 -1.35
N LEU A 543 25.80 -28.83 -0.16
CA LEU A 543 26.54 -28.18 0.91
C LEU A 543 27.52 -29.19 1.51
N TYR A 544 28.77 -29.11 1.08
CA TYR A 544 29.89 -29.82 1.71
C TYR A 544 30.49 -28.97 2.84
N ASN A 545 31.20 -29.61 3.77
CA ASN A 545 31.89 -28.92 4.85
C ASN A 545 33.13 -28.13 4.41
N ILE A 546 33.36 -27.96 3.11
CA ILE A 546 34.53 -27.24 2.57
C ILE A 546 34.14 -25.82 2.17
N CYS A 547 34.80 -24.84 2.78
CA CYS A 547 34.64 -23.43 2.44
C CYS A 547 35.28 -23.09 1.08
N PRO A 548 34.57 -22.42 0.15
CA PRO A 548 35.14 -22.04 -1.15
C PRO A 548 36.23 -20.98 -1.07
N ASP A 549 36.26 -20.15 -0.02
CA ASP A 549 37.19 -19.02 0.08
C ASP A 549 38.45 -19.34 0.90
N CYS A 550 38.32 -20.12 1.98
CA CYS A 550 39.44 -20.45 2.88
C CYS A 550 39.79 -21.94 2.96
N GLY A 551 39.06 -22.80 2.26
CA GLY A 551 39.30 -24.26 2.24
C GLY A 551 39.01 -25.00 3.55
N SER A 552 38.47 -24.34 4.58
CA SER A 552 38.14 -24.97 5.87
C SER A 552 37.17 -26.13 5.71
N GLU A 553 37.42 -27.25 6.40
CA GLU A 553 36.52 -28.42 6.48
C GLU A 553 35.51 -28.36 7.65
N ASN A 554 35.35 -27.18 8.26
CA ASN A 554 34.45 -27.01 9.39
C ASN A 554 33.00 -26.97 8.91
N THR A 555 32.08 -27.48 9.73
CA THR A 555 30.65 -27.43 9.40
C THR A 555 30.20 -25.98 9.14
N PRO A 556 29.60 -25.70 7.98
CA PRO A 556 29.15 -24.37 7.62
C PRO A 556 27.90 -23.99 8.40
N ILE A 557 27.77 -22.71 8.71
CA ILE A 557 26.68 -22.15 9.52
C ILE A 557 25.53 -21.76 8.60
N ILE A 558 24.34 -22.28 8.88
CA ILE A 558 23.11 -21.90 8.18
C ILE A 558 22.51 -20.68 8.90
N ILE A 559 22.34 -19.60 8.15
CA ILE A 559 21.91 -18.29 8.62
C ILE A 559 20.48 -18.04 8.10
N GLY A 560 19.47 -18.23 8.92
CA GLY A 560 18.09 -17.95 8.51
C GLY A 560 17.05 -18.43 9.49
N THR A 561 17.04 -17.83 10.68
CA THR A 561 16.06 -18.16 11.71
C THR A 561 14.76 -17.43 11.51
N GLY A 562 13.68 -18.13 11.88
CA GLY A 562 12.41 -17.48 12.11
C GLY A 562 12.35 -16.75 13.44
N THR A 563 11.40 -15.83 13.54
CA THR A 563 10.95 -15.27 14.82
C THR A 563 10.57 -16.38 15.81
N GLU A 564 10.14 -17.54 15.30
CA GLU A 564 9.91 -18.79 16.05
C GLU A 564 11.17 -19.35 16.71
N GLN A 565 12.26 -19.52 15.96
CA GLN A 565 13.51 -20.02 16.53
C GLN A 565 14.10 -19.03 17.55
N VAL A 566 13.93 -17.73 17.32
CA VAL A 566 14.32 -16.68 18.27
C VAL A 566 13.51 -16.80 19.55
N GLU A 567 12.21 -17.06 19.45
CA GLU A 567 11.32 -17.30 20.59
C GLU A 567 11.72 -18.55 21.38
N GLU A 568 11.99 -19.66 20.71
CA GLU A 568 12.45 -20.90 21.35
C GLU A 568 13.76 -20.69 22.11
N ASN A 569 14.74 -20.02 21.50
CA ASN A 569 16.01 -19.70 22.16
C ASN A 569 15.81 -18.81 23.39
N LEU A 570 14.97 -17.78 23.29
CA LEU A 570 14.69 -16.88 24.41
C LEU A 570 13.94 -17.58 25.55
N LYS A 571 13.01 -18.49 25.25
CA LYS A 571 12.33 -19.33 26.27
C LYS A 571 13.31 -20.28 26.96
N MET A 572 14.30 -20.80 26.23
CA MET A 572 15.36 -21.62 26.82
C MET A 572 16.24 -20.78 27.77
N PHE A 573 16.57 -19.54 27.41
CA PHE A 573 17.38 -18.64 28.25
C PHE A 573 16.62 -18.07 29.44
N PHE A 574 15.33 -17.80 29.26
CA PHE A 574 14.45 -17.15 30.23
C PHE A 574 13.08 -17.86 30.30
N PRO A 575 12.97 -19.00 30.99
CA PRO A 575 11.73 -19.79 31.03
C PRO A 575 10.52 -19.05 31.61
N GLU A 576 10.76 -18.10 32.52
CA GLU A 576 9.72 -17.32 33.20
C GLU A 576 9.34 -16.02 32.46
N ALA A 577 10.09 -15.62 31.44
CA ALA A 577 9.86 -14.35 30.74
C ALA A 577 8.61 -14.41 29.85
N ARG A 578 7.78 -13.36 29.92
CA ARG A 578 6.58 -13.23 29.10
C ARG A 578 6.98 -12.69 27.74
N ILE A 579 7.16 -13.59 26.78
CA ILE A 579 7.60 -13.27 25.43
C ILE A 579 6.40 -13.08 24.51
N LEU A 580 6.40 -12.02 23.70
CA LEU A 580 5.40 -11.76 22.66
C LEU A 580 6.08 -11.65 21.30
N ARG A 581 5.55 -12.39 20.32
CA ARG A 581 5.98 -12.30 18.92
C ARG A 581 5.08 -11.35 18.15
N MET A 582 5.70 -10.42 17.41
CA MET A 582 5.04 -9.36 16.65
C MET A 582 5.56 -9.36 15.20
N ASP A 583 5.00 -10.26 14.40
CA ASP A 583 5.27 -10.41 12.97
C ASP A 583 3.96 -10.56 12.17
N ARG A 584 4.07 -10.61 10.84
CA ARG A 584 2.89 -10.69 9.96
C ARG A 584 2.07 -11.97 10.19
N ASP A 585 2.73 -13.05 10.58
CA ASP A 585 2.09 -14.36 10.75
C ASP A 585 1.28 -14.41 12.06
N THR A 586 1.66 -13.61 13.06
CA THR A 586 0.90 -13.46 14.32
C THR A 586 -0.33 -12.54 14.23
N LEU A 587 -0.50 -11.78 13.13
CA LEU A 587 -1.61 -10.84 12.97
C LEU A 587 -2.87 -11.52 12.40
N HIS A 588 -3.71 -12.05 13.29
CA HIS A 588 -5.01 -12.63 12.91
C HIS A 588 -6.20 -11.84 13.48
N GLY A 589 -6.99 -11.22 12.59
CA GLY A 589 -8.22 -10.50 12.92
C GLY A 589 -8.07 -8.98 13.04
N LYS A 590 -9.20 -8.24 12.92
CA LYS A 590 -9.26 -6.76 12.83
C LYS A 590 -8.62 -6.02 14.02
N HIS A 591 -8.49 -6.66 15.20
CA HIS A 591 -8.01 -6.02 16.44
C HIS A 591 -6.76 -6.68 17.05
N ALA A 592 -6.05 -7.56 16.31
CA ALA A 592 -4.88 -8.26 16.85
C ALA A 592 -3.77 -7.30 17.29
N LEU A 593 -3.43 -6.34 16.43
CA LEU A 593 -2.39 -5.35 16.68
C LEU A 593 -2.72 -4.49 17.91
N SER A 594 -3.93 -3.94 18.00
CA SER A 594 -4.31 -3.11 19.15
C SER A 594 -4.26 -3.88 20.48
N LYS A 595 -4.65 -5.16 20.48
CA LYS A 595 -4.54 -6.02 21.68
C LYS A 595 -3.09 -6.27 22.09
N MET A 596 -2.21 -6.60 21.14
CA MET A 596 -0.77 -6.78 21.42
C MET A 596 -0.16 -5.53 22.06
N HIS A 597 -0.54 -4.36 21.56
CA HIS A 597 -0.07 -3.08 22.08
C HIS A 597 -0.52 -2.81 23.51
N GLU A 598 -1.78 -3.10 23.79
CA GLU A 598 -2.34 -2.93 25.12
C GLU A 598 -1.64 -3.83 26.15
N ARG A 599 -1.33 -5.08 25.77
CA ARG A 599 -0.57 -6.03 26.61
C ARG A 599 0.84 -5.52 26.92
N ILE A 600 1.54 -4.99 25.92
CA ILE A 600 2.87 -4.38 26.13
C ILE A 600 2.76 -3.20 27.08
N ARG A 601 1.79 -2.29 26.87
CA ARG A 601 1.59 -1.10 27.72
C ARG A 601 1.19 -1.46 29.16
N LYS A 602 0.43 -2.54 29.35
CA LYS A 602 0.03 -3.06 30.67
C LYS A 602 1.13 -3.84 31.39
N HIS A 603 2.36 -3.89 30.84
CA HIS A 603 3.44 -4.71 31.36
C HIS A 603 3.07 -6.20 31.49
N GLU A 604 2.28 -6.73 30.57
CA GLU A 604 1.98 -8.17 30.47
C GLU A 604 3.02 -8.91 29.60
N VAL A 605 4.01 -8.18 29.08
CA VAL A 605 5.05 -8.65 28.18
C VAL A 605 6.38 -8.07 28.63
N ASP A 606 7.41 -8.91 28.70
CA ASP A 606 8.76 -8.53 29.09
C ASP A 606 9.66 -8.36 27.86
N ILE A 607 9.55 -9.26 26.89
CA ILE A 607 10.36 -9.26 25.66
C ILE A 607 9.44 -9.30 24.44
N VAL A 608 9.58 -8.32 23.56
CA VAL A 608 8.91 -8.29 22.26
C VAL A 608 9.89 -8.75 21.18
N ILE A 609 9.60 -9.87 20.54
CA ILE A 609 10.31 -10.31 19.34
C ILE A 609 9.57 -9.75 18.14
N GLY A 610 10.25 -9.06 17.24
CA GLY A 610 9.55 -8.68 16.02
C GLY A 610 10.38 -8.24 14.85
N THR A 611 9.64 -8.04 13.76
CA THR A 611 10.17 -7.58 12.48
C THR A 611 9.79 -6.10 12.32
N GLN A 612 9.61 -5.64 11.08
CA GLN A 612 9.26 -4.24 10.75
C GLN A 612 8.00 -3.70 11.45
N LEU A 613 7.15 -4.54 12.04
CA LEU A 613 5.95 -4.09 12.76
C LEU A 613 6.26 -3.40 14.08
N VAL A 614 7.35 -3.77 14.76
CA VAL A 614 7.74 -3.16 16.04
C VAL A 614 8.30 -1.75 15.83
N THR A 615 8.72 -1.42 14.60
CA THR A 615 9.51 -0.23 14.30
C THR A 615 8.67 0.98 13.94
N LYS A 616 7.35 0.86 13.76
CA LYS A 616 6.48 1.89 13.16
C LYS A 616 5.27 2.21 14.02
N GLY A 617 4.83 3.47 14.02
CA GLY A 617 3.49 3.87 14.48
C GLY A 617 3.14 3.75 15.97
N HIS A 618 4.07 3.30 16.83
CA HIS A 618 3.74 2.91 18.20
C HIS A 618 4.77 3.35 19.24
N ASP A 619 4.30 3.72 20.43
CA ASP A 619 5.17 4.20 21.51
C ASP A 619 5.24 3.20 22.66
N PHE A 620 6.45 2.79 23.04
CA PHE A 620 6.71 1.85 24.13
C PHE A 620 7.63 2.54 25.16
N PRO A 621 7.07 3.32 26.09
CA PRO A 621 7.86 4.21 26.95
C PRO A 621 8.83 3.46 27.88
N GLU A 622 8.51 2.21 28.22
CA GLU A 622 9.23 1.37 29.18
C GLU A 622 10.25 0.42 28.53
N VAL A 623 10.45 0.54 27.22
CA VAL A 623 11.50 -0.19 26.52
C VAL A 623 12.84 0.52 26.71
N THR A 624 13.74 -0.13 27.44
CA THR A 624 15.09 0.39 27.75
C THR A 624 16.21 -0.36 27.04
N LEU A 625 15.90 -1.50 26.39
CA LEU A 625 16.87 -2.26 25.60
C LEU A 625 16.29 -2.69 24.25
N VAL A 626 17.10 -2.53 23.21
CA VAL A 626 16.82 -3.06 21.88
C VAL A 626 18.00 -3.90 21.40
N GLY A 627 17.79 -5.21 21.25
CA GLY A 627 18.74 -6.13 20.63
C GLY A 627 18.41 -6.34 19.15
N VAL A 628 19.33 -6.02 18.25
CA VAL A 628 19.20 -6.32 16.83
C VAL A 628 20.03 -7.55 16.49
N ILE A 629 19.35 -8.59 16.02
CA ILE A 629 20.00 -9.83 15.57
C ILE A 629 20.05 -9.89 14.05
N MET A 630 21.14 -10.46 13.52
CA MET A 630 21.33 -10.71 12.08
C MET A 630 21.13 -9.45 11.20
N SER A 631 21.69 -8.31 11.63
CA SER A 631 21.57 -7.03 10.90
C SER A 631 22.11 -7.10 9.45
N ASP A 632 23.05 -8.01 9.21
CA ASP A 632 23.69 -8.25 7.91
C ASP A 632 22.72 -8.75 6.82
N LEU A 633 21.61 -9.40 7.19
CA LEU A 633 20.68 -10.01 6.23
C LEU A 633 20.22 -9.01 5.17
N SER A 634 19.84 -7.81 5.61
CA SER A 634 19.36 -6.77 4.71
C SER A 634 20.44 -6.12 3.83
N LEU A 635 21.70 -6.14 4.26
CA LEU A 635 22.81 -5.57 3.50
C LEU A 635 23.20 -6.45 2.31
N ASN A 636 23.01 -7.76 2.44
CA ASN A 636 23.37 -8.74 1.43
C ASN A 636 22.27 -8.97 0.37
N ILE A 637 21.19 -8.17 0.38
CA ILE A 637 20.19 -8.21 -0.69
C ILE A 637 20.81 -7.54 -1.93
N PRO A 638 20.72 -8.16 -3.13
CA PRO A 638 21.15 -7.54 -4.38
C PRO A 638 20.16 -6.47 -4.87
N ASP A 639 19.95 -5.45 -4.04
CA ASP A 639 19.11 -4.30 -4.30
C ASP A 639 19.92 -3.05 -3.94
N PHE A 640 19.94 -2.06 -4.84
CA PHE A 640 20.72 -0.84 -4.65
C PHE A 640 20.27 0.00 -3.45
N ARG A 641 19.07 -0.27 -2.90
CA ARG A 641 18.55 0.37 -1.69
C ARG A 641 18.79 -0.44 -0.42
N ALA A 642 19.52 -1.55 -0.48
CA ALA A 642 19.82 -2.38 0.69
C ALA A 642 20.42 -1.54 1.83
N SER A 643 21.50 -0.81 1.56
CA SER A 643 22.19 0.07 2.51
C SER A 643 21.28 1.14 3.13
N GLU A 644 20.46 1.80 2.29
CA GLU A 644 19.49 2.83 2.71
C GLU A 644 18.44 2.24 3.64
N ARG A 645 17.84 1.10 3.26
CA ARG A 645 16.81 0.45 4.06
C ARG A 645 17.34 -0.06 5.38
N THR A 646 18.54 -0.66 5.38
CA THR A 646 19.18 -1.12 6.62
C THR A 646 19.40 0.06 7.56
N PHE A 647 19.98 1.16 7.08
CA PHE A 647 20.18 2.36 7.88
C PHE A 647 18.86 2.91 8.46
N GLN A 648 17.83 3.08 7.62
CA GLN A 648 16.51 3.57 8.04
C GLN A 648 15.86 2.67 9.09
N LEU A 649 15.90 1.35 8.88
CA LEU A 649 15.32 0.37 9.82
C LEU A 649 16.06 0.41 11.16
N LEU A 650 17.39 0.37 11.16
CA LEU A 650 18.19 0.37 12.38
C LEU A 650 18.02 1.67 13.18
N THR A 651 17.99 2.81 12.50
CA THR A 651 17.77 4.12 13.15
C THR A 651 16.37 4.21 13.77
N GLN A 652 15.34 3.69 13.09
CA GLN A 652 13.98 3.62 13.64
C GLN A 652 13.90 2.70 14.87
N VAL A 653 14.52 1.53 14.78
CA VAL A 653 14.57 0.51 15.84
C VAL A 653 15.32 1.04 17.05
N ALA A 654 16.50 1.64 16.83
CA ALA A 654 17.27 2.29 17.88
C ALA A 654 16.45 3.40 18.56
N GLY A 655 15.74 4.20 17.77
CA GLY A 655 14.84 5.24 18.26
C GLY A 655 13.64 4.75 19.08
N ARG A 656 13.43 3.44 19.29
CA ARG A 656 12.42 2.89 20.21
C ARG A 656 12.93 2.75 21.64
N ALA A 657 14.24 2.65 21.86
CA ALA A 657 14.81 2.59 23.19
C ALA A 657 14.81 3.96 23.86
N GLY A 658 14.49 3.99 25.16
CA GLY A 658 14.65 5.17 26.01
C GLY A 658 13.78 6.35 25.60
N ARG A 659 12.50 6.09 25.31
CA ARG A 659 11.50 7.14 25.00
C ARG A 659 10.82 7.72 26.23
N GLY A 660 10.78 6.97 27.31
CA GLY A 660 10.38 7.46 28.63
C GLY A 660 11.50 8.27 29.30
N TYR A 661 11.49 8.31 30.62
CA TYR A 661 12.48 9.04 31.41
C TYR A 661 13.81 8.29 31.58
N LYS A 662 13.84 7.01 31.22
CA LYS A 662 15.02 6.14 31.38
C LYS A 662 15.89 6.15 30.12
N PRO A 663 17.23 6.15 30.26
CA PRO A 663 18.12 6.01 29.12
C PRO A 663 17.91 4.64 28.45
N GLY A 664 18.02 4.62 27.12
CA GLY A 664 17.91 3.40 26.33
C GLY A 664 19.29 2.92 25.88
N GLU A 665 19.40 1.61 25.67
CA GLU A 665 20.58 0.95 25.13
C GLU A 665 20.19 0.13 23.89
N VAL A 666 21.05 0.13 22.86
CA VAL A 666 20.83 -0.61 21.62
C VAL A 666 22.07 -1.45 21.31
N LEU A 667 21.90 -2.76 21.21
CA LEU A 667 22.96 -3.70 20.88
C LEU A 667 22.70 -4.27 19.48
N ILE A 668 23.57 -3.98 18.52
CA ILE A 668 23.44 -4.45 17.14
C ILE A 668 24.48 -5.53 16.87
N GLN A 669 24.04 -6.77 16.71
CA GLN A 669 24.89 -7.89 16.33
C GLN A 669 25.09 -7.92 14.80
N THR A 670 26.34 -7.91 14.36
CA THR A 670 26.75 -7.87 12.95
C THR A 670 28.07 -8.62 12.74
N HIS A 671 28.28 -9.15 11.54
CA HIS A 671 29.56 -9.69 11.10
C HIS A 671 30.36 -8.69 10.23
N ASN A 672 29.76 -7.53 9.95
CA ASN A 672 30.36 -6.45 9.16
C ASN A 672 30.24 -5.10 9.89
N PRO A 673 30.83 -4.95 11.09
CA PRO A 673 30.70 -3.74 11.91
C PRO A 673 31.24 -2.47 11.24
N LEU A 674 32.09 -2.61 10.22
CA LEU A 674 32.68 -1.49 9.48
C LEU A 674 31.81 -0.98 8.33
N HIS A 675 30.66 -1.60 8.06
CA HIS A 675 29.77 -1.15 7.00
C HIS A 675 29.22 0.26 7.31
N HIS A 676 29.26 1.18 6.32
CA HIS A 676 28.91 2.59 6.53
C HIS A 676 27.49 2.80 7.08
N SER A 677 26.51 2.01 6.64
CA SER A 677 25.14 2.03 7.20
C SER A 677 25.09 1.76 8.71
N LEU A 678 25.95 0.87 9.23
CA LEU A 678 25.96 0.51 10.65
C LEU A 678 26.69 1.56 11.48
N LEU A 679 27.82 2.06 10.97
CA LEU A 679 28.58 3.15 11.61
C LEU A 679 27.73 4.42 11.70
N CYS A 680 27.02 4.80 10.64
CA CYS A 680 26.14 5.96 10.67
C CYS A 680 24.93 5.74 11.60
N ALA A 681 24.37 4.52 11.65
CA ALA A 681 23.28 4.21 12.58
C ALA A 681 23.74 4.25 14.05
N LYS A 682 24.99 3.85 14.33
CA LYS A 682 25.61 3.91 15.64
C LYS A 682 25.71 5.35 16.15
N GLU A 683 26.18 6.26 15.31
CA GLU A 683 26.39 7.67 15.64
C GLU A 683 25.14 8.54 15.41
N HIS A 684 24.00 7.94 15.05
CA HIS A 684 22.76 8.63 14.64
C HIS A 684 22.97 9.69 13.54
N ASN A 685 23.97 9.49 12.67
CA ASN A 685 24.41 10.49 11.70
C ASN A 685 23.78 10.27 10.32
N THR A 686 22.54 10.74 10.17
CA THR A 686 21.79 10.69 8.90
C THR A 686 22.44 11.54 7.81
N THR A 687 23.06 12.68 8.14
CA THR A 687 23.67 13.57 7.13
C THR A 687 24.87 12.92 6.46
N GLU A 688 25.76 12.29 7.23
CA GLU A 688 26.92 11.59 6.67
C GLU A 688 26.49 10.36 5.85
N PHE A 689 25.49 9.60 6.34
CA PHE A 689 24.92 8.50 5.58
C PHE A 689 24.43 8.94 4.19
N MET A 690 23.64 10.03 4.15
CA MET A 690 23.10 10.58 2.91
C MET A 690 24.21 11.01 1.95
N LYS A 691 25.24 11.69 2.46
CA LYS A 691 26.38 12.14 1.66
C LYS A 691 27.09 10.97 0.98
N LEU A 692 27.49 9.96 1.75
CA LEU A 692 28.21 8.77 1.25
C LEU A 692 27.38 7.98 0.23
N GLU A 693 26.08 7.81 0.49
CA GLU A 693 25.21 7.03 -0.38
C GLU A 693 24.84 7.80 -1.66
N LEU A 694 24.57 9.11 -1.57
CA LEU A 694 24.33 9.95 -2.76
C LEU A 694 25.55 9.99 -3.67
N GLU A 695 26.76 10.15 -3.14
CA GLU A 695 27.99 10.12 -3.94
C GLU A 695 28.14 8.79 -4.69
N ARG A 696 27.92 7.66 -4.02
CA ARG A 696 27.93 6.33 -4.65
C ARG A 696 26.88 6.21 -5.75
N ARG A 697 25.66 6.69 -5.49
CA ARG A 697 24.57 6.61 -6.48
C ARG A 697 24.81 7.53 -7.67
N LEU A 698 25.42 8.69 -7.48
CA LEU A 698 25.83 9.56 -8.58
C LEU A 698 26.84 8.84 -9.49
N ASN A 699 27.90 8.28 -8.91
CA ASN A 699 28.95 7.57 -9.64
C ASN A 699 28.43 6.33 -10.39
N LEU A 700 27.42 5.65 -9.83
CA LEU A 700 26.77 4.51 -10.46
C LEU A 700 25.57 4.88 -11.35
N GLY A 701 25.22 6.17 -11.44
CA GLY A 701 24.01 6.71 -12.05
C GLY A 701 22.72 6.02 -11.58
N MET A 702 22.54 5.90 -10.28
CA MET A 702 21.35 5.28 -9.67
C MET A 702 20.38 6.38 -9.20
N PRO A 703 19.10 6.05 -8.96
CA PRO A 703 18.15 6.99 -8.38
C PRO A 703 18.69 7.59 -7.07
N PRO A 704 18.66 8.92 -6.88
CA PRO A 704 17.76 9.86 -7.55
C PRO A 704 18.33 10.58 -8.80
N PHE A 705 19.56 10.29 -9.23
CA PHE A 705 20.20 11.01 -10.35
C PHE A 705 19.76 10.50 -11.72
N ASN A 706 19.42 9.22 -11.82
CA ASN A 706 18.83 8.64 -13.01
C ASN A 706 17.50 7.97 -12.66
N SER A 707 16.54 8.11 -13.55
CA SER A 707 15.29 7.35 -13.54
C SER A 707 15.53 5.93 -14.05
N LEU A 708 14.80 4.99 -13.47
CA LEU A 708 14.85 3.58 -13.86
C LEU A 708 13.48 3.13 -14.35
N THR A 709 13.44 2.20 -15.30
CA THR A 709 12.24 1.44 -15.64
C THR A 709 12.58 -0.03 -15.77
N LEU A 710 11.90 -0.87 -15.01
CA LEU A 710 12.03 -2.31 -15.07
C LEU A 710 10.91 -2.90 -15.94
N ILE A 711 11.28 -3.67 -16.96
CA ILE A 711 10.34 -4.44 -17.78
C ILE A 711 10.52 -5.90 -17.41
N VAL A 712 9.46 -6.56 -16.95
CA VAL A 712 9.45 -7.98 -16.57
C VAL A 712 8.53 -8.75 -17.52
N CYS A 713 9.09 -9.70 -18.25
CA CYS A 713 8.40 -10.65 -19.10
C CYS A 713 8.20 -11.96 -18.34
N SER A 714 6.98 -12.50 -18.28
CA SER A 714 6.73 -13.79 -17.64
C SER A 714 5.84 -14.74 -18.45
N SER A 715 6.13 -16.03 -18.34
CA SER A 715 5.40 -17.11 -19.03
C SER A 715 5.49 -18.43 -18.25
N PRO A 716 4.50 -19.34 -18.34
CA PRO A 716 4.64 -20.71 -17.83
C PRO A 716 5.75 -21.52 -18.50
N HIS A 717 6.27 -21.08 -19.65
CA HIS A 717 7.41 -21.70 -20.35
C HIS A 717 8.60 -20.75 -20.44
N GLU A 718 9.78 -21.23 -20.07
CA GLU A 718 11.01 -20.44 -19.99
C GLU A 718 11.41 -19.80 -21.31
N GLY A 719 11.56 -20.59 -22.38
CA GLY A 719 11.96 -20.06 -23.69
C GLY A 719 10.98 -19.05 -24.30
N ARG A 720 9.71 -19.05 -23.85
CA ARG A 720 8.74 -18.01 -24.26
C ARG A 720 8.96 -16.69 -23.51
N ALA A 721 9.28 -16.74 -22.21
CA ALA A 721 9.60 -15.55 -21.43
C ALA A 721 10.89 -14.87 -21.95
N GLU A 722 11.91 -15.68 -22.26
CA GLU A 722 13.17 -15.21 -22.86
C GLU A 722 12.93 -14.56 -24.22
N LYS A 723 12.25 -15.27 -25.15
CA LYS A 723 11.97 -14.75 -26.50
C LYS A 723 11.21 -13.42 -26.45
N MET A 724 10.27 -13.26 -25.53
CA MET A 724 9.52 -12.02 -25.32
C MET A 724 10.42 -10.87 -24.85
N ALA A 725 11.32 -11.14 -23.89
CA ALA A 725 12.30 -10.15 -23.43
C ALA A 725 13.26 -9.75 -24.55
N GLN A 726 13.72 -10.71 -25.37
CA GLN A 726 14.59 -10.47 -26.52
C GLN A 726 13.87 -9.66 -27.62
N GLU A 727 12.60 -9.94 -27.89
CA GLU A 727 11.81 -9.15 -28.84
C GLU A 727 11.70 -7.69 -28.41
N ILE A 728 11.40 -7.44 -27.13
CA ILE A 728 11.34 -6.08 -26.57
C ILE A 728 12.72 -5.41 -26.63
N PHE A 729 13.79 -6.11 -26.28
CA PHE A 729 15.16 -5.60 -26.37
C PHE A 729 15.52 -5.16 -27.80
N ASN A 730 15.24 -6.00 -28.79
CA ASN A 730 15.53 -5.71 -30.19
C ASN A 730 14.75 -4.49 -30.67
N ARG A 731 13.45 -4.38 -30.33
CA ARG A 731 12.63 -3.20 -30.64
C ARG A 731 13.22 -1.93 -30.03
N ILE A 732 13.62 -1.98 -28.76
CA ILE A 732 14.25 -0.85 -28.07
C ILE A 732 15.52 -0.43 -28.80
N ARG A 733 16.40 -1.37 -29.14
CA ARG A 733 17.64 -1.08 -29.88
C ARG A 733 17.37 -0.42 -31.23
N THR A 734 16.41 -0.94 -32.01
CA THR A 734 16.04 -0.35 -33.31
C THR A 734 15.51 1.07 -33.18
N ILE A 735 14.69 1.35 -32.15
CA ILE A 735 14.17 2.71 -31.91
C ILE A 735 15.31 3.66 -31.51
N ILE A 736 16.21 3.21 -30.63
CA ILE A 736 17.37 4.01 -30.21
C ILE A 736 18.30 4.29 -31.41
N SER A 737 18.55 3.31 -32.29
CA SER A 737 19.42 3.50 -33.46
C SER A 737 18.82 4.40 -34.53
N ASN A 738 17.49 4.41 -34.69
CA ASN A 738 16.78 5.20 -35.69
C ASN A 738 16.47 6.63 -35.23
N THR A 739 16.72 6.96 -33.95
CA THR A 739 16.52 8.33 -33.45
C THR A 739 17.73 9.18 -33.87
N PRO A 740 17.57 10.24 -34.69
CA PRO A 740 18.69 11.07 -35.10
C PRO A 740 19.34 11.70 -33.86
N LYS A 741 20.66 11.57 -33.74
CA LYS A 741 21.47 12.35 -32.78
C LYS A 741 21.18 13.82 -33.07
N THR A 742 20.43 14.49 -32.20
CA THR A 742 20.04 15.88 -32.41
C THR A 742 21.29 16.74 -32.36
N LYS A 743 21.53 17.52 -33.42
CA LYS A 743 22.53 18.59 -33.43
C LYS A 743 22.13 19.62 -32.36
N VAL A 744 22.92 19.72 -31.29
CA VAL A 744 22.89 20.89 -30.40
C VAL A 744 23.75 22.00 -31.04
N PRO A 745 23.32 23.28 -31.05
CA PRO A 745 24.12 24.39 -31.56
C PRO A 745 25.43 24.56 -30.78
N GLU A 746 26.51 24.89 -31.50
CA GLU A 746 27.94 24.85 -31.10
C GLU A 746 28.41 25.85 -30.01
N THR A 747 27.57 26.28 -29.06
CA THR A 747 27.97 27.37 -28.14
C THR A 747 27.75 27.11 -26.65
N ILE A 748 27.95 25.89 -26.16
CA ILE A 748 28.17 25.66 -24.71
C ILE A 748 29.29 24.63 -24.51
N GLU A 749 30.30 25.06 -23.75
CA GLU A 749 31.54 24.36 -23.46
C GLU A 749 31.33 23.03 -22.71
N LYS A 750 32.07 22.02 -23.17
CA LYS A 750 32.59 20.82 -22.48
C LYS A 750 32.12 20.56 -21.03
N HIS A 751 30.90 20.06 -20.89
CA HIS A 751 30.59 19.02 -19.90
C HIS A 751 29.76 17.93 -20.59
N GLU A 752 30.22 16.70 -20.51
CA GLU A 752 29.71 15.52 -21.21
C GLU A 752 28.22 15.25 -20.94
N THR A 753 27.33 15.76 -21.79
CA THR A 753 25.90 15.40 -21.78
C THR A 753 25.72 14.07 -22.52
N THR A 754 25.57 12.99 -21.76
CA THR A 754 25.30 11.65 -22.30
C THR A 754 23.84 11.52 -22.74
N ASP A 755 23.60 11.69 -24.05
CA ASP A 755 22.29 11.61 -24.72
C ASP A 755 21.61 10.21 -24.75
N ALA A 756 22.06 9.22 -23.98
CA ALA A 756 21.71 7.81 -24.22
C ALA A 756 20.89 7.14 -23.09
N VAL A 757 19.71 6.60 -23.46
CA VAL A 757 19.02 5.58 -22.65
C VAL A 757 19.89 4.33 -22.61
N LYS A 758 20.33 3.92 -21.42
CA LYS A 758 21.09 2.68 -21.20
C LYS A 758 20.13 1.53 -20.95
N VAL A 759 20.37 0.41 -21.63
CA VAL A 759 19.60 -0.83 -21.50
C VAL A 759 20.50 -1.90 -20.92
N ILE A 760 20.06 -2.53 -19.82
CA ILE A 760 20.72 -3.67 -19.18
C ILE A 760 19.78 -4.87 -19.32
N GLY A 761 20.31 -5.99 -19.81
CA GLY A 761 19.51 -7.17 -20.17
C GLY A 761 19.35 -7.34 -21.69
N PRO A 762 18.50 -8.28 -22.14
CA PRO A 762 17.63 -9.11 -21.31
C PRO A 762 18.43 -10.10 -20.46
N ILE A 763 18.05 -10.23 -19.19
CA ILE A 763 18.63 -11.19 -18.25
C ILE A 763 17.52 -11.96 -17.55
N GLU A 764 17.84 -13.15 -17.05
CA GLU A 764 16.99 -13.88 -16.13
C GLU A 764 16.69 -13.00 -14.90
N ALA A 765 15.41 -12.94 -14.49
CA ALA A 765 15.04 -12.16 -13.31
C ALA A 765 15.58 -12.83 -12.04
N PRO A 766 15.92 -12.06 -10.98
CA PRO A 766 16.46 -12.60 -9.74
C PRO A 766 15.69 -13.72 -9.08
N MET A 767 14.37 -13.68 -9.25
CA MET A 767 13.53 -14.83 -8.98
C MET A 767 13.11 -15.44 -10.32
N LYS A 768 13.90 -16.41 -10.81
CA LYS A 768 13.68 -17.11 -12.09
C LYS A 768 12.22 -17.52 -12.30
N LYS A 769 11.61 -18.10 -11.25
CA LYS A 769 10.25 -18.65 -11.30
C LYS A 769 9.43 -18.19 -10.11
N LEU A 770 8.26 -17.61 -10.36
CA LEU A 770 7.30 -17.18 -9.34
C LEU A 770 5.90 -17.69 -9.70
N ARG A 771 5.24 -18.39 -8.75
CA ARG A 771 3.88 -18.95 -8.94
C ARG A 771 3.75 -19.73 -10.27
N ASN A 772 4.70 -20.63 -10.52
CA ASN A 772 4.80 -21.44 -11.75
C ASN A 772 5.05 -20.69 -13.06
N ARG A 773 5.55 -19.46 -13.02
CA ARG A 773 5.88 -18.67 -14.22
C ARG A 773 7.35 -18.27 -14.21
N PHE A 774 8.05 -18.54 -15.31
CA PHE A 774 9.41 -18.09 -15.55
C PHE A 774 9.43 -16.59 -15.86
N ARG A 775 10.47 -15.88 -15.41
CA ARG A 775 10.60 -14.41 -15.48
C ARG A 775 11.93 -14.01 -16.10
N TRP A 776 11.87 -13.10 -17.05
CA TRP A 776 13.00 -12.41 -17.66
C TRP A 776 12.81 -10.91 -17.52
N GLN A 777 13.89 -10.13 -17.45
CA GLN A 777 13.78 -8.70 -17.24
C GLN A 777 14.79 -7.87 -18.04
N LEU A 778 14.39 -6.62 -18.28
CA LEU A 778 15.23 -5.56 -18.81
C LEU A 778 15.17 -4.37 -17.87
N LEU A 779 16.31 -3.74 -17.61
CA LEU A 779 16.40 -2.50 -16.85
C LEU A 779 16.83 -1.37 -17.78
N LEU A 780 15.95 -0.37 -17.89
CA LEU A 780 16.20 0.86 -18.61
C LEU A 780 16.63 1.95 -17.64
N LYS A 781 17.60 2.75 -18.04
CA LYS A 781 18.16 3.83 -17.23
C LYS A 781 18.36 5.08 -18.09
N SER A 782 17.92 6.22 -17.58
CA SER A 782 18.16 7.54 -18.17
C SER A 782 18.25 8.58 -17.06
N ASP A 783 19.03 9.62 -17.27
CA ASP A 783 18.97 10.89 -16.53
C ASP A 783 17.59 11.59 -16.56
N ASN A 784 16.71 11.24 -17.51
CA ASN A 784 15.39 11.86 -17.67
C ASN A 784 14.28 10.82 -17.91
N VAL A 785 13.31 10.76 -16.99
CA VAL A 785 12.14 9.86 -17.09
C VAL A 785 11.35 10.05 -18.38
N GLN A 786 11.24 11.27 -18.92
CA GLN A 786 10.47 11.54 -20.14
C GLN A 786 11.05 10.82 -21.36
N ARG A 787 12.37 10.63 -21.42
CA ARG A 787 13.03 9.85 -22.48
C ARG A 787 12.64 8.37 -22.38
N LEU A 788 12.58 7.83 -21.17
CA LEU A 788 12.10 6.46 -20.93
C LEU A 788 10.63 6.31 -21.34
N LEU A 789 9.76 7.23 -20.92
CA LEU A 789 8.34 7.19 -21.27
C LEU A 789 8.08 7.30 -22.77
N HIS A 790 8.82 8.18 -23.45
CA HIS A 790 8.76 8.31 -24.91
C HIS A 790 9.19 7.01 -25.60
N LEU A 791 10.32 6.42 -25.18
CA LEU A 791 10.79 5.13 -25.69
C LEU A 791 9.74 4.04 -25.48
N LEU A 792 9.19 3.91 -24.27
CA LEU A 792 8.16 2.93 -23.96
C LEU A 792 6.92 3.12 -24.85
N LYS A 793 6.50 4.37 -25.09
CA LYS A 793 5.36 4.67 -25.96
C LYS A 793 5.57 4.08 -27.36
N HIS A 794 6.74 4.29 -27.97
CA HIS A 794 7.09 3.75 -29.29
C HIS A 794 7.22 2.21 -29.29
N VAL A 795 7.89 1.65 -28.29
CA VAL A 795 8.08 0.18 -28.17
C VAL A 795 6.75 -0.56 -28.14
N PHE A 796 5.76 0.03 -27.45
CA PHE A 796 4.45 -0.57 -27.23
C PHE A 796 3.32 0.08 -28.04
N GLU A 797 3.63 0.91 -29.03
CA GLU A 797 2.64 1.47 -29.96
C GLU A 797 2.06 0.35 -30.84
N SER A 798 2.93 -0.53 -31.33
CA SER A 798 2.55 -1.77 -31.98
C SER A 798 2.32 -2.87 -30.94
N SER A 799 1.24 -3.64 -31.11
CA SER A 799 0.96 -4.78 -30.23
C SER A 799 2.06 -5.81 -30.31
N LEU A 800 2.60 -6.20 -29.15
CA LEU A 800 3.39 -7.42 -29.03
C LEU A 800 2.48 -8.61 -29.34
N SER A 801 2.99 -9.61 -30.07
CA SER A 801 2.28 -10.86 -30.35
C SER A 801 2.29 -11.77 -29.10
N LEU A 802 1.61 -11.34 -28.05
CA LEU A 802 1.54 -12.07 -26.77
C LEU A 802 0.47 -13.17 -26.81
N LYS A 803 0.81 -14.34 -26.28
CA LYS A 803 -0.17 -15.40 -25.99
C LYS A 803 -0.96 -15.04 -24.72
N ARG A 804 -2.14 -15.65 -24.53
CA ARG A 804 -3.05 -15.35 -23.40
C ARG A 804 -2.41 -15.55 -22.02
N ASP A 805 -1.46 -16.46 -21.90
CA ASP A 805 -0.78 -16.81 -20.66
C ASP A 805 0.58 -16.12 -20.50
N GLU A 806 0.93 -15.19 -21.37
CA GLU A 806 2.14 -14.36 -21.32
C GLU A 806 1.83 -12.99 -20.71
N LEU A 807 2.74 -12.46 -19.91
CA LEU A 807 2.55 -11.17 -19.24
C LEU A 807 3.80 -10.32 -19.34
N VAL A 808 3.63 -9.07 -19.78
CA VAL A 808 4.65 -8.02 -19.70
C VAL A 808 4.22 -7.04 -18.60
N GLN A 809 5.11 -6.81 -17.64
CA GLN A 809 4.91 -5.84 -16.57
C GLN A 809 5.94 -4.73 -16.73
N ILE A 810 5.51 -3.49 -16.55
CA ILE A 810 6.37 -2.31 -16.63
C ILE A 810 6.28 -1.63 -15.28
N ASP A 811 7.42 -1.40 -14.65
CA ASP A 811 7.55 -0.70 -13.38
C ASP A 811 8.45 0.53 -13.56
N VAL A 812 7.82 1.69 -13.66
CA VAL A 812 8.51 2.99 -13.70
C VAL A 812 8.90 3.39 -12.29
N ASP A 813 10.14 3.83 -12.10
CA ASP A 813 10.75 4.08 -10.80
C ASP A 813 10.59 2.87 -9.86
N PRO A 814 11.17 1.71 -10.24
CA PRO A 814 11.09 0.50 -9.44
C PRO A 814 11.76 0.75 -8.09
N HIS A 815 11.03 0.48 -7.02
CA HIS A 815 11.59 0.57 -5.67
C HIS A 815 12.38 -0.69 -5.30
N HIS A 816 12.15 -1.79 -6.02
CA HIS A 816 12.87 -3.06 -5.88
C HIS A 816 13.24 -3.59 -7.27
N LEU A 817 14.37 -4.29 -7.37
CA LEU A 817 14.81 -4.92 -8.63
C LEU A 817 14.57 -6.45 -8.68
N LEU A 818 13.80 -6.99 -7.72
CA LEU A 818 13.52 -8.42 -7.53
C LEU A 818 12.14 -8.86 -8.07
#